data_AF-A0A9I3BCT5-F1
#
_entry.id   AF-A0A9I3BCT5-F1
#
_cell.length_a   1.000
_cell.length_b   1.000
_cell.length_c   1.000
_cell.angle_alpha   90.00
_cell.angle_beta   90.00
_cell.angle_gamma   90.00
#
_symmetry.space_group_name_H-M   'P 1'
#
loop_
_entity.id
_entity.type
_entity.pdbx_description
1 polymer ?
#
loop_
_entity_poly.entity_id
_entity_poly.type
_entity_poly.pdbx_seq_one_letter_code
_entity_poly.pdbx_strand_id
1 'polypeptide(L)'
;MNGQAQKRKASFDHSATAENNDSMPSASKISKPLDENEAKGTSSYHGMFYHLQLGMIILLRAFNLHCERQLPKFEITMENKDGGKFDDIVLHYENATVPKGTVYIQAKHKDPVGKLKSITHHDLLSGLTSKGPYSIPTYFASYLELQHHREDLSEHNANVLKASHRYVLCTNVKVDDKVTIIVPQAQPSADGISPLLDSIGGKSYVINQQNNTIQNRLRKTSLEELGKMLASCIKDKKEINGEDCYIFQLYSDLIGACVEKVKPGVYKLIEQPQSTAGKTLAGMIQTALGSKKDKSNAPKEKPEATHILIASRFEKLLSNSNSVNEPYAKVDAMIEQFSDKFLLVCGTKNDTELLEQALGLMPPWVNDKKDKFENLQNILLHALRENPRDDINLENIKKKFIELKVNDSYCKIEKSTKRYLDGESNLYSTIALEPCSLRSLKIHNFFNEKSCDRIHRYYTTANMKMSSVIVKQTAQLLDYNCLIVDSTGGQLKDNLCTVLLDVMKFISEVGLSTNTIITILGALDEELLANIENHARANIIKLIVIEQVAENDLPEDCLLVSDLTKESREQLFERYKQLFLFETTIALNQIVRKTDSLSMLCKVLERYGHQIDQNEVKNINQRNFQTISSWYIPRSLQPYNDDETKSENSVVESKLRFDGFHGNYSEKPSFDSLILPGQDTVERLDVAITSQASLNYQMPYKFSNQSKVHIILDDAGCGKSSYFTWLASYLSRNDPSLCVIRMHAFKYSADFNELQKAHLTPVDDITTIRILFRLFQLTLFATTVSILSAYESNEIRNQAKQTVQILAVSGGKVALDDGTATTLSLSVEQLLVVRLFVEKLNSSQFVIIFDGFDEIAPHYKDFVMSYLGRLATFAGIHKLYISSRPYNFIAELKKTFHNCEIYQLSPFSMIDQLNLIYNYLWRMSADWKKCRKNDRYRVLYLLYVLNFRRMSKLMSTPLFLYMRCAMLLPILERYVDFSSRTVERAISDQQYIDQLQLVSNFVEQKLVILNADKCGTTDTALLIPALQQLTLSANKDRKEKLKLFAILTLFHEEERKRLLSNEEQLLVTNYLKEILQGNEKTGIILGLLDDIPQFGHRIFAEYFAACWLFGNKDRFREVDFFRSRSYWTDEFSLLRDFFDRMVLRESIGCELHMAVLNRSNAQVDDILHTSPVAVEKKDALGRLPLHLAVVDKRLHHRTVTGKLIRRINQCEGWAFRLECIRLCVCFWKNQNDSHAVKT
;
A
#
# COMPACT_ATOMS: atom_id res chain seq x y z
N MET A 1 -22.76 11.25 -62.85
CA MET A 1 -23.34 9.92 -62.60
C MET A 1 -23.26 9.63 -61.10
N ASN A 2 -24.46 9.60 -60.50
CA ASN A 2 -24.92 8.98 -59.26
C ASN A 2 -24.09 9.05 -57.97
N GLY A 3 -24.68 9.74 -56.98
CA GLY A 3 -24.96 9.08 -55.69
C GLY A 3 -24.44 9.76 -54.43
N GLN A 4 -24.87 10.99 -54.16
CA GLN A 4 -24.42 11.89 -53.10
C GLN A 4 -24.80 11.49 -51.65
N ALA A 5 -23.78 11.61 -50.78
CA ALA A 5 -23.65 12.52 -49.63
C ALA A 5 -24.66 12.52 -48.46
N GLN A 6 -24.07 12.33 -47.27
CA GLN A 6 -24.60 12.61 -45.94
C GLN A 6 -24.47 14.10 -45.56
N LYS A 7 -25.52 14.71 -44.96
CA LYS A 7 -25.51 15.44 -43.67
C LYS A 7 -26.80 16.24 -43.39
N ARG A 8 -27.30 16.07 -42.15
CA ARG A 8 -27.89 17.06 -41.19
C ARG A 8 -29.26 17.73 -41.45
N LYS A 9 -30.13 17.59 -40.41
CA LYS A 9 -31.07 18.56 -39.74
C LYS A 9 -32.22 19.13 -40.61
N ALA A 10 -33.47 19.37 -40.16
CA ALA A 10 -34.14 19.42 -38.86
C ALA A 10 -35.69 19.38 -39.06
N SER A 11 -36.40 19.33 -37.92
CA SER A 11 -37.75 19.86 -37.58
C SER A 11 -39.04 19.21 -38.12
N PHE A 12 -39.79 18.67 -37.13
CA PHE A 12 -41.23 18.79 -36.83
C PHE A 12 -42.33 18.34 -37.81
N ASP A 13 -43.37 17.80 -37.17
CA ASP A 13 -44.76 17.56 -37.58
C ASP A 13 -45.17 16.26 -38.29
N HIS A 14 -45.81 15.43 -37.46
CA HIS A 14 -47.10 14.75 -37.64
C HIS A 14 -47.47 14.22 -39.02
N SER A 15 -47.36 12.90 -39.20
CA SER A 15 -48.51 12.00 -39.44
C SER A 15 -48.04 10.60 -39.86
N ALA A 16 -48.49 9.57 -39.14
CA ALA A 16 -48.82 8.24 -39.68
C ALA A 16 -49.49 7.41 -38.59
N THR A 17 -50.77 7.12 -38.80
CA THR A 17 -51.67 6.31 -37.98
C THR A 17 -51.82 4.90 -38.57
N ALA A 18 -51.71 3.88 -37.69
CA ALA A 18 -52.50 2.63 -37.61
C ALA A 18 -52.47 1.63 -38.80
N GLU A 19 -52.40 0.30 -38.68
CA GLU A 19 -52.58 -0.68 -37.60
C GLU A 19 -51.73 -1.94 -37.89
N ASN A 20 -51.22 -2.61 -36.85
CA ASN A 20 -51.08 -4.09 -36.78
C ASN A 20 -50.63 -4.48 -35.35
N ASN A 21 -51.54 -5.15 -34.62
CA ASN A 21 -51.37 -5.64 -33.25
C ASN A 21 -50.65 -6.99 -33.25
N ASP A 22 -49.55 -7.14 -32.51
CA ASP A 22 -49.10 -8.46 -32.05
C ASP A 22 -48.23 -8.45 -30.78
N SER A 23 -48.81 -9.06 -29.73
CA SER A 23 -48.25 -9.95 -28.70
C SER A 23 -47.16 -9.49 -27.70
N MET A 24 -47.56 -9.54 -26.42
CA MET A 24 -46.75 -9.47 -25.19
C MET A 24 -45.79 -10.67 -25.03
N PRO A 25 -44.63 -10.50 -24.34
CA PRO A 25 -43.80 -11.63 -23.95
C PRO A 25 -44.46 -12.41 -22.81
N SER A 26 -44.60 -13.72 -23.07
CA SER A 26 -45.27 -14.74 -22.26
C SER A 26 -44.71 -14.91 -20.84
N ALA A 27 -45.63 -15.00 -19.87
CA ALA A 27 -45.39 -15.56 -18.55
C ALA A 27 -44.77 -16.96 -18.63
N SER A 28 -43.69 -17.17 -17.89
CA SER A 28 -43.00 -18.44 -17.75
C SER A 28 -43.93 -19.50 -17.14
N LYS A 29 -44.17 -20.55 -17.93
CA LYS A 29 -44.90 -21.77 -17.58
C LYS A 29 -44.22 -22.46 -16.39
N ILE A 30 -44.98 -22.64 -15.31
CA ILE A 30 -44.72 -23.72 -14.34
C ILE A 30 -44.96 -25.04 -15.07
N SER A 31 -43.93 -25.85 -15.19
CA SER A 31 -43.97 -27.20 -15.78
C SER A 31 -44.87 -28.12 -14.95
N LYS A 32 -45.85 -28.75 -15.61
CA LYS A 32 -46.66 -29.85 -15.07
C LYS A 32 -45.77 -31.07 -14.78
N PRO A 33 -45.92 -31.76 -13.64
CA PRO A 33 -45.48 -33.14 -13.53
C PRO A 33 -46.48 -34.04 -14.27
N LEU A 34 -45.95 -34.87 -15.17
CA LEU A 34 -46.64 -36.04 -15.71
C LEU A 34 -46.60 -37.13 -14.64
N ASP A 35 -47.76 -37.47 -14.09
CA ASP A 35 -48.09 -38.86 -13.79
C ASP A 35 -49.61 -39.03 -13.83
N GLU A 36 -50.09 -39.59 -14.93
CA GLU A 36 -51.45 -40.07 -15.09
C GLU A 36 -51.58 -41.38 -14.32
N ASN A 37 -52.05 -41.34 -13.08
CA ASN A 37 -52.85 -42.39 -12.44
C ASN A 37 -53.21 -41.97 -11.01
N GLU A 38 -54.28 -41.19 -10.87
CA GLU A 38 -55.26 -41.33 -9.78
C GLU A 38 -56.43 -40.39 -10.01
N ALA A 39 -57.45 -40.89 -10.70
CA ALA A 39 -58.74 -40.24 -10.78
C ALA A 39 -59.45 -40.36 -9.42
N LYS A 40 -59.54 -39.24 -8.67
CA LYS A 40 -60.69 -38.84 -7.85
C LYS A 40 -60.50 -37.45 -7.23
N GLY A 41 -61.30 -36.48 -7.71
CA GLY A 41 -61.60 -35.24 -6.99
C GLY A 41 -60.98 -33.98 -7.58
N THR A 42 -61.63 -33.37 -8.58
CA THR A 42 -61.42 -31.96 -8.94
C THR A 42 -61.99 -31.05 -7.85
N SER A 43 -61.32 -30.92 -6.70
CA SER A 43 -61.39 -29.66 -5.93
C SER A 43 -60.50 -28.66 -6.66
N SER A 44 -61.06 -27.53 -7.09
CA SER A 44 -60.43 -26.64 -8.07
C SER A 44 -59.07 -26.11 -7.58
N TYR A 45 -58.09 -26.03 -8.48
CA TYR A 45 -56.79 -25.39 -8.24
C TYR A 45 -56.94 -24.00 -7.57
N HIS A 46 -57.99 -23.25 -7.91
CA HIS A 46 -58.34 -21.96 -7.29
C HIS A 46 -58.64 -22.03 -5.79
N GLY A 47 -59.22 -23.13 -5.29
CA GLY A 47 -59.46 -23.32 -3.86
C GLY A 47 -58.16 -23.45 -3.06
N MET A 48 -57.19 -24.20 -3.59
CA MET A 48 -55.87 -24.36 -2.99
C MET A 48 -55.08 -23.04 -2.99
N PHE A 49 -55.11 -22.29 -4.10
CA PHE A 49 -54.46 -20.97 -4.14
C PHE A 49 -55.09 -19.98 -3.16
N TYR A 50 -56.42 -19.90 -3.11
CA TYR A 50 -57.11 -19.04 -2.14
C TYR A 50 -56.71 -19.37 -0.69
N HIS A 51 -56.68 -20.65 -0.34
CA HIS A 51 -56.26 -21.12 0.99
C HIS A 51 -54.80 -20.74 1.30
N LEU A 52 -53.88 -20.96 0.36
CA LEU A 52 -52.47 -20.61 0.51
C LEU A 52 -52.26 -19.10 0.64
N GLN A 53 -52.96 -18.28 -0.14
CA GLN A 53 -52.88 -16.81 -0.05
C GLN A 53 -53.46 -16.29 1.27
N LEU A 54 -54.55 -16.88 1.76
CA LEU A 54 -55.12 -16.56 3.06
C LEU A 54 -54.11 -16.86 4.19
N GLY A 55 -53.45 -18.02 4.13
CA GLY A 55 -52.35 -18.37 5.05
C GLY A 55 -51.20 -17.38 5.00
N MET A 56 -50.76 -16.96 3.80
CA MET A 56 -49.68 -15.97 3.64
C MET A 56 -50.03 -14.60 4.23
N ILE A 57 -51.25 -14.10 4.06
CA ILE A 57 -51.67 -12.83 4.65
C ILE A 57 -51.64 -12.90 6.17
N ILE A 58 -52.19 -13.98 6.74
CA ILE A 58 -52.22 -14.17 8.19
C ILE A 58 -50.79 -14.25 8.73
N LEU A 59 -49.91 -15.01 8.06
CA LEU A 59 -48.50 -15.16 8.42
C LEU A 59 -47.74 -13.83 8.41
N LEU A 60 -47.82 -13.09 7.30
CA LEU A 60 -47.14 -11.80 7.14
C LEU A 60 -47.70 -10.73 8.07
N ARG A 61 -49.03 -10.71 8.28
CA ARG A 61 -49.65 -9.77 9.20
C ARG A 61 -49.28 -10.09 10.65
N ALA A 62 -49.23 -11.36 11.03
CA ALA A 62 -48.75 -11.78 12.36
C ALA A 62 -47.29 -11.36 12.58
N PHE A 63 -46.42 -11.52 11.56
CA PHE A 63 -45.05 -11.02 11.61
C PHE A 63 -44.99 -9.49 11.77
N ASN A 64 -45.79 -8.73 11.03
CA ASN A 64 -45.83 -7.27 11.17
C ASN A 64 -46.34 -6.84 12.56
N LEU A 65 -47.36 -7.51 13.11
CA LEU A 65 -47.86 -7.25 14.46
C LEU A 65 -46.81 -7.62 15.53
N HIS A 66 -45.96 -8.62 15.26
CA HIS A 66 -44.79 -8.92 16.09
C HIS A 66 -43.78 -7.76 16.05
N CYS A 67 -43.43 -7.25 14.87
CA CYS A 67 -42.56 -6.08 14.71
C CYS A 67 -43.14 -4.82 15.39
N GLU A 68 -44.46 -4.66 15.38
CA GLU A 68 -45.20 -3.61 16.09
C GLU A 68 -45.32 -3.85 17.61
N ARG A 69 -44.73 -4.93 18.14
CA ARG A 69 -44.76 -5.36 19.56
C ARG A 69 -46.14 -5.68 20.13
N GLN A 70 -47.12 -5.94 19.26
CA GLN A 70 -48.49 -6.30 19.65
C GLN A 70 -48.67 -7.81 19.80
N LEU A 71 -47.87 -8.59 19.05
CA LEU A 71 -48.00 -10.04 18.97
C LEU A 71 -46.64 -10.72 19.23
N PRO A 72 -46.21 -10.84 20.49
CA PRO A 72 -44.87 -11.32 20.85
C PRO A 72 -44.57 -12.74 20.33
N LYS A 73 -45.57 -13.63 20.27
CA LYS A 73 -45.40 -14.98 19.73
C LYS A 73 -46.60 -15.41 18.92
N PHE A 74 -46.34 -16.10 17.82
CA PHE A 74 -47.34 -16.83 17.05
C PHE A 74 -46.77 -18.08 16.41
N GLU A 75 -47.70 -18.91 16.01
CA GLU A 75 -47.47 -20.16 15.30
C GLU A 75 -48.65 -20.43 14.39
N ILE A 76 -48.39 -20.78 13.13
CA ILE A 76 -49.42 -21.11 12.14
C ILE A 76 -49.26 -22.56 11.69
N THR A 77 -50.38 -23.25 11.53
CA THR A 77 -50.48 -24.59 10.96
C THR A 77 -51.50 -24.58 9.83
N MET A 78 -51.27 -25.45 8.85
CA MET A 78 -52.15 -25.64 7.69
C MET A 78 -52.70 -27.07 7.73
N GLU A 79 -53.99 -27.26 7.43
CA GLU A 79 -54.66 -28.59 7.40
C GLU A 79 -54.58 -29.35 8.74
N ASN A 80 -54.71 -28.64 9.86
CA ASN A 80 -54.63 -29.19 11.20
C ASN A 80 -55.92 -29.93 11.60
N LYS A 81 -55.89 -31.26 11.48
CA LYS A 81 -57.02 -32.16 11.77
C LYS A 81 -57.60 -32.04 13.19
N ASP A 82 -56.81 -31.55 14.15
CA ASP A 82 -57.25 -31.36 15.53
C ASP A 82 -58.22 -30.15 15.66
N GLY A 83 -58.36 -29.34 14.60
CA GLY A 83 -59.32 -28.25 14.47
C GLY A 83 -60.73 -28.66 14.00
N GLY A 84 -60.99 -29.96 13.77
CA GLY A 84 -62.30 -30.45 13.37
C GLY A 84 -62.70 -29.93 11.98
N LYS A 85 -63.82 -29.21 11.88
CA LYS A 85 -64.29 -28.53 10.65
C LYS A 85 -63.69 -27.13 10.46
N PHE A 86 -62.67 -26.78 11.25
CA PHE A 86 -61.93 -25.51 11.17
C PHE A 86 -60.43 -25.80 11.07
N ASP A 87 -60.09 -26.80 10.25
CA ASP A 87 -58.77 -27.39 10.12
C ASP A 87 -57.89 -26.67 9.09
N ASP A 88 -58.45 -25.90 8.17
CA ASP A 88 -57.70 -25.31 7.05
C ASP A 88 -56.51 -24.45 7.52
N ILE A 89 -56.71 -23.52 8.47
CA ILE A 89 -55.65 -22.69 9.04
C ILE A 89 -55.87 -22.54 10.55
N VAL A 90 -54.84 -22.85 11.36
CA VAL A 90 -54.88 -22.63 12.81
C VAL A 90 -53.73 -21.73 13.23
N LEU A 91 -54.05 -20.61 13.87
CA LEU A 91 -53.09 -19.66 14.42
C LEU A 91 -53.11 -19.73 15.95
N HIS A 92 -52.01 -20.15 16.55
CA HIS A 92 -51.75 -19.98 17.97
C HIS A 92 -51.01 -18.65 18.18
N TYR A 93 -51.38 -17.88 19.20
CA TYR A 93 -50.75 -16.60 19.48
C TYR A 93 -50.73 -16.25 20.97
N GLU A 94 -49.77 -15.40 21.35
CA GLU A 94 -49.69 -14.76 22.67
C GLU A 94 -49.76 -13.24 22.47
N ASN A 95 -50.56 -12.53 23.25
CA ASN A 95 -50.66 -11.06 23.23
C ASN A 95 -50.54 -10.52 24.67
N ALA A 96 -50.14 -9.26 24.84
CA ALA A 96 -50.06 -8.56 26.12
C ALA A 96 -51.35 -8.62 26.97
N THR A 97 -52.52 -8.70 26.34
CA THR A 97 -53.83 -8.77 27.03
C THR A 97 -54.36 -10.19 27.23
N VAL A 98 -53.91 -11.16 26.42
CA VAL A 98 -54.35 -12.55 26.47
C VAL A 98 -53.13 -13.47 26.45
N PRO A 99 -52.85 -14.21 27.54
CA PRO A 99 -51.62 -14.99 27.68
C PRO A 99 -51.41 -16.01 26.56
N LYS A 100 -52.49 -16.64 26.10
CA LYS A 100 -52.52 -17.60 24.97
C LYS A 100 -53.90 -17.58 24.32
N GLY A 101 -53.95 -17.52 22.99
CA GLY A 101 -55.18 -17.61 22.20
C GLY A 101 -55.00 -18.52 20.98
N THR A 102 -56.11 -18.97 20.39
CA THR A 102 -56.09 -19.77 19.16
C THR A 102 -57.24 -19.38 18.24
N VAL A 103 -56.93 -19.19 16.96
CA VAL A 103 -57.91 -18.92 15.90
C VAL A 103 -57.93 -20.11 14.96
N TYR A 104 -59.06 -20.79 14.88
CA TYR A 104 -59.31 -21.88 13.94
C TYR A 104 -60.08 -21.31 12.76
N ILE A 105 -59.60 -21.48 11.54
CA ILE A 105 -60.17 -20.87 10.34
C ILE A 105 -60.49 -21.95 9.33
N GLN A 106 -61.74 -21.97 8.88
CA GLN A 106 -62.17 -22.70 7.70
C GLN A 106 -62.26 -21.76 6.50
N ALA A 107 -61.52 -22.04 5.42
CA ALA A 107 -61.56 -21.32 4.17
C ALA A 107 -62.56 -21.95 3.18
N LYS A 108 -63.42 -21.12 2.59
CA LYS A 108 -64.35 -21.52 1.52
C LYS A 108 -64.29 -20.53 0.37
N HIS A 109 -63.92 -21.02 -0.81
CA HIS A 109 -63.82 -20.22 -2.02
C HIS A 109 -64.91 -20.58 -3.04
N LYS A 110 -65.53 -19.58 -3.66
CA LYS A 110 -66.32 -19.74 -4.89
C LYS A 110 -65.74 -18.87 -6.00
N ASP A 111 -65.56 -19.48 -7.17
CA ASP A 111 -64.99 -18.80 -8.34
C ASP A 111 -65.89 -17.64 -8.82
N PRO A 112 -65.34 -16.42 -9.03
CA PRO A 112 -66.09 -15.25 -9.51
C PRO A 112 -66.60 -15.35 -10.96
N VAL A 113 -66.26 -16.38 -11.74
CA VAL A 113 -66.68 -16.54 -13.15
C VAL A 113 -68.22 -16.70 -13.33
N GLY A 114 -68.99 -16.84 -12.25
CA GLY A 114 -70.46 -16.72 -12.25
C GLY A 114 -70.98 -15.70 -11.24
N LYS A 115 -72.22 -15.19 -11.40
CA LYS A 115 -72.90 -14.36 -10.39
C LYS A 115 -72.79 -15.05 -9.02
N LEU A 116 -71.93 -14.52 -8.15
CA LEU A 116 -71.77 -14.96 -6.76
C LEU A 116 -73.12 -14.82 -6.07
N LYS A 117 -73.87 -15.92 -5.97
CA LYS A 117 -75.11 -15.95 -5.19
C LYS A 117 -74.73 -15.71 -3.73
N SER A 118 -75.37 -14.71 -3.13
CA SER A 118 -75.25 -14.41 -1.71
C SER A 118 -75.62 -15.62 -0.87
N ILE A 119 -75.01 -15.73 0.32
CA ILE A 119 -75.36 -16.76 1.30
C ILE A 119 -76.78 -16.48 1.79
N THR A 120 -77.67 -17.46 1.67
CA THR A 120 -79.08 -17.35 2.04
C THR A 120 -79.38 -17.97 3.41
N HIS A 121 -80.58 -17.72 3.93
CA HIS A 121 -81.09 -18.33 5.18
C HIS A 121 -81.01 -19.86 5.15
N HIS A 122 -81.35 -20.45 4.00
CA HIS A 122 -81.32 -21.90 3.82
C HIS A 122 -79.90 -22.45 3.91
N ASP A 123 -78.91 -21.74 3.35
CA ASP A 123 -77.52 -22.18 3.35
C ASP A 123 -76.95 -22.26 4.77
N LEU A 124 -77.24 -21.27 5.62
CA LEU A 124 -76.79 -21.22 7.02
C LEU A 124 -77.49 -22.23 7.94
N LEU A 125 -78.78 -22.52 7.72
CA LEU A 125 -79.60 -23.36 8.61
C LEU A 125 -79.76 -24.81 8.12
N SER A 126 -79.13 -25.16 7.00
CA SER A 126 -79.11 -26.51 6.43
C SER A 126 -78.60 -27.53 7.46
N GLY A 127 -79.20 -28.73 7.51
CA GLY A 127 -78.95 -29.74 8.56
C GLY A 127 -77.78 -30.65 8.30
N LEU A 128 -77.50 -31.56 9.25
CA LEU A 128 -76.37 -32.50 9.16
C LEU A 128 -76.44 -33.45 7.94
N THR A 129 -77.63 -33.66 7.37
CA THR A 129 -77.85 -34.52 6.19
C THR A 129 -77.64 -33.80 4.86
N SER A 130 -77.59 -32.47 4.86
CA SER A 130 -77.33 -31.66 3.67
C SER A 130 -75.86 -31.24 3.61
N LYS A 131 -75.17 -31.51 2.49
CA LYS A 131 -73.75 -31.16 2.28
C LYS A 131 -73.52 -29.65 2.01
N GLY A 132 -74.16 -28.79 2.79
CA GLY A 132 -74.09 -27.33 2.63
C GLY A 132 -72.77 -26.75 3.18
N PRO A 133 -71.96 -26.01 2.39
CA PRO A 133 -70.64 -25.54 2.82
C PRO A 133 -70.64 -24.43 3.89
N TYR A 134 -71.79 -23.78 4.12
CA TYR A 134 -71.96 -22.66 5.06
C TYR A 134 -72.90 -23.00 6.25
N SER A 135 -73.22 -24.28 6.45
CA SER A 135 -74.14 -24.75 7.49
C SER A 135 -73.58 -24.49 8.89
N ILE A 136 -74.12 -23.48 9.60
CA ILE A 136 -73.77 -23.21 11.00
C ILE A 136 -74.02 -24.46 11.88
N PRO A 137 -75.12 -25.23 11.72
CA PRO A 137 -75.31 -26.51 12.39
C PRO A 137 -74.14 -27.48 12.24
N THR A 138 -73.55 -27.59 11.05
CA THR A 138 -72.41 -28.50 10.80
C THR A 138 -71.18 -28.07 11.59
N TYR A 139 -70.90 -26.76 11.62
CA TYR A 139 -69.78 -26.20 12.40
C TYR A 139 -70.02 -26.29 13.90
N PHE A 140 -71.27 -26.13 14.37
CA PHE A 140 -71.63 -26.33 15.77
C PHE A 140 -71.46 -27.79 16.21
N ALA A 141 -71.87 -28.76 15.38
CA ALA A 141 -71.65 -30.18 15.67
C ALA A 141 -70.15 -30.50 15.81
N SER A 142 -69.32 -29.96 14.92
CA SER A 142 -67.86 -30.10 15.04
C SER A 142 -67.29 -29.39 16.27
N TYR A 143 -67.82 -28.22 16.65
CA TYR A 143 -67.42 -27.54 17.90
C TYR A 143 -67.71 -28.40 19.14
N LEU A 144 -68.85 -29.12 19.16
CA LEU A 144 -69.19 -30.04 20.25
C LEU A 144 -68.22 -31.23 20.32
N GLU A 145 -67.81 -31.79 19.17
CA GLU A 145 -66.78 -32.83 19.11
C GLU A 145 -65.43 -32.32 19.65
N LEU A 146 -65.06 -31.06 19.37
CA LEU A 146 -63.81 -30.45 19.85
C LEU A 146 -63.79 -30.15 21.36
N GLN A 147 -64.94 -29.84 21.98
CA GLN A 147 -65.00 -29.63 23.43
C GLN A 147 -64.72 -30.92 24.20
N HIS A 148 -65.10 -32.07 23.63
CA HIS A 148 -64.89 -33.37 24.25
C HIS A 148 -63.41 -33.71 24.48
N HIS A 149 -62.52 -33.33 23.56
CA HIS A 149 -61.08 -33.60 23.66
C HIS A 149 -60.31 -32.65 24.60
N ARG A 150 -60.95 -31.65 25.21
CA ARG A 150 -60.28 -30.59 25.98
C ARG A 150 -60.41 -30.71 27.50
N GLU A 151 -61.36 -31.50 28.02
CA GLU A 151 -61.58 -31.64 29.47
C GLU A 151 -60.70 -32.71 30.15
N ASP A 152 -60.07 -33.61 29.38
CA ASP A 152 -59.10 -34.62 29.85
C ASP A 152 -57.80 -34.02 30.45
N LEU A 153 -57.64 -32.69 30.44
CA LEU A 153 -56.50 -31.98 31.03
C LEU A 153 -56.76 -31.39 32.43
N SER A 154 -57.89 -31.72 33.06
CA SER A 154 -58.28 -31.16 34.35
C SER A 154 -57.81 -31.96 35.57
N GLU A 155 -56.52 -31.82 35.92
CA GLU A 155 -56.14 -31.80 37.34
C GLU A 155 -54.83 -31.07 37.67
N HIS A 156 -54.09 -30.51 36.70
CA HIS A 156 -52.80 -29.85 37.01
C HIS A 156 -52.53 -28.45 36.44
N ASN A 157 -53.46 -27.78 35.75
CA ASN A 157 -53.23 -26.38 35.36
C ASN A 157 -54.53 -25.56 35.25
N ALA A 158 -54.93 -24.92 36.36
CA ALA A 158 -56.01 -23.94 36.41
C ALA A 158 -55.79 -22.68 35.53
N ASN A 159 -54.66 -22.57 34.81
CA ASN A 159 -54.33 -21.46 33.92
C ASN A 159 -54.78 -21.66 32.46
N VAL A 160 -55.18 -22.86 32.03
CA VAL A 160 -55.61 -23.13 30.63
C VAL A 160 -57.04 -22.64 30.35
N LEU A 161 -57.87 -22.48 31.38
CA LEU A 161 -59.25 -21.97 31.29
C LEU A 161 -59.37 -20.48 30.92
N LYS A 162 -58.25 -19.76 30.74
CA LYS A 162 -58.22 -18.36 30.26
C LYS A 162 -57.83 -18.21 28.78
N ALA A 163 -57.63 -19.29 28.03
CA ALA A 163 -57.25 -19.18 26.62
C ALA A 163 -58.43 -18.73 25.74
N SER A 164 -58.26 -17.66 24.96
CA SER A 164 -59.30 -17.18 24.05
C SER A 164 -59.28 -18.00 22.75
N HIS A 165 -60.33 -18.78 22.52
CA HIS A 165 -60.50 -19.54 21.28
C HIS A 165 -61.52 -18.87 20.37
N ARG A 166 -61.19 -18.72 19.10
CA ARG A 166 -62.11 -18.25 18.05
C ARG A 166 -62.20 -19.25 16.92
N TYR A 167 -63.40 -19.41 16.37
CA TYR A 167 -63.70 -20.28 15.25
C TYR A 167 -64.24 -19.42 14.11
N VAL A 168 -63.56 -19.42 12.98
CA VAL A 168 -63.82 -18.49 11.88
C VAL A 168 -64.17 -19.28 10.63
N LEU A 169 -65.36 -19.03 10.07
CA LEU A 169 -65.68 -19.47 8.72
C LEU A 169 -65.43 -18.32 7.75
N CYS A 170 -64.43 -18.46 6.89
CA CYS A 170 -63.96 -17.43 5.99
C CYS A 170 -64.35 -17.72 4.54
N THR A 171 -64.96 -16.76 3.85
CA THR A 171 -65.35 -16.93 2.44
C THR A 171 -65.38 -15.62 1.65
N ASN A 172 -65.10 -15.71 0.35
CA ASN A 172 -65.20 -14.59 -0.59
C ASN A 172 -66.66 -14.27 -0.99
N VAL A 173 -67.63 -15.09 -0.59
CA VAL A 173 -69.05 -14.87 -0.89
C VAL A 173 -69.68 -13.87 0.09
N LYS A 174 -70.52 -12.96 -0.39
CA LYS A 174 -71.27 -12.01 0.45
C LYS A 174 -72.51 -12.64 1.07
N VAL A 175 -72.95 -12.13 2.22
CA VAL A 175 -74.22 -12.52 2.86
C VAL A 175 -75.37 -11.73 2.24
N ASP A 176 -76.55 -12.34 2.11
CA ASP A 176 -77.77 -11.65 1.68
C ASP A 176 -78.26 -10.71 2.79
N ASP A 177 -78.74 -9.50 2.44
CA ASP A 177 -79.18 -8.51 3.43
C ASP A 177 -80.26 -9.06 4.37
N LYS A 178 -81.11 -9.97 3.89
CA LYS A 178 -82.18 -10.59 4.70
C LYS A 178 -81.64 -11.53 5.78
N VAL A 179 -80.41 -12.00 5.65
CA VAL A 179 -79.77 -12.98 6.54
C VAL A 179 -79.11 -12.31 7.75
N THR A 180 -78.91 -10.99 7.70
CA THR A 180 -78.35 -10.19 8.80
C THR A 180 -79.19 -10.24 10.10
N ILE A 181 -80.45 -10.66 10.02
CA ILE A 181 -81.32 -10.89 11.19
C ILE A 181 -80.85 -12.12 12.01
N ILE A 182 -80.24 -13.11 11.35
CA ILE A 182 -79.69 -14.32 11.99
C ILE A 182 -78.20 -14.13 12.33
N VAL A 183 -77.47 -13.45 11.44
CA VAL A 183 -76.05 -13.16 11.64
C VAL A 183 -75.79 -11.65 11.45
N PRO A 184 -76.03 -10.82 12.47
CA PRO A 184 -75.76 -9.39 12.39
C PRO A 184 -74.26 -9.13 12.21
N GLN A 185 -73.95 -8.03 11.54
CA GLN A 185 -72.57 -7.60 11.38
C GLN A 185 -71.96 -7.34 12.77
N ALA A 186 -70.77 -7.90 13.01
CA ALA A 186 -70.06 -7.73 14.26
C ALA A 186 -69.64 -6.27 14.44
N GLN A 187 -69.71 -5.77 15.67
CA GLN A 187 -69.09 -4.47 16.01
C GLN A 187 -67.57 -4.65 16.06
N PRO A 188 -66.78 -3.64 15.66
CA PRO A 188 -65.33 -3.70 15.77
C PRO A 188 -64.92 -3.90 17.25
N SER A 189 -64.33 -5.05 17.58
CA SER A 189 -63.77 -5.29 18.91
C SER A 189 -62.27 -4.98 18.91
N ALA A 190 -61.78 -4.35 19.98
CA ALA A 190 -60.35 -4.05 20.17
C ALA A 190 -59.54 -5.27 20.64
N ASP A 191 -59.86 -6.46 20.13
CA ASP A 191 -59.11 -7.66 20.43
C ASP A 191 -57.95 -7.84 19.44
N GLY A 192 -56.86 -8.48 19.88
CA GLY A 192 -55.63 -8.63 19.09
C GLY A 192 -55.77 -9.42 17.79
N ILE A 193 -56.92 -10.03 17.49
CA ILE A 193 -57.17 -10.80 16.26
C ILE A 193 -57.84 -9.94 15.17
N SER A 194 -58.58 -8.88 15.53
CA SER A 194 -59.31 -8.07 14.55
C SER A 194 -58.41 -7.52 13.41
N PRO A 195 -57.18 -7.01 13.66
CA PRO A 195 -56.28 -6.59 12.59
C PRO A 195 -55.85 -7.69 11.61
N LEU A 196 -55.85 -8.96 12.04
CA LEU A 196 -55.58 -10.12 11.17
C LEU A 196 -56.75 -10.36 10.21
N LEU A 197 -57.98 -10.27 10.71
CA LEU A 197 -59.20 -10.46 9.93
C LEU A 197 -59.54 -9.25 9.04
N ASP A 198 -59.15 -8.04 9.42
CA ASP A 198 -59.29 -6.86 8.56
C ASP A 198 -58.36 -6.96 7.33
N SER A 199 -57.20 -7.60 7.51
CA SER A 199 -56.19 -7.76 6.46
C SER A 199 -56.62 -8.73 5.34
N ILE A 200 -57.69 -9.51 5.52
CA ILE A 200 -58.25 -10.39 4.47
C ILE A 200 -59.43 -9.71 3.72
N GLY A 201 -59.83 -8.50 4.15
CA GLY A 201 -60.79 -7.64 3.45
C GLY A 201 -62.26 -8.06 3.55
N GLY A 202 -62.60 -9.03 4.41
CA GLY A 202 -63.96 -9.50 4.63
C GLY A 202 -64.71 -8.73 5.72
N LYS A 203 -66.05 -8.87 5.75
CA LYS A 203 -66.90 -8.38 6.84
C LYS A 203 -67.20 -9.51 7.81
N SER A 204 -67.05 -9.24 9.11
CA SER A 204 -67.34 -10.18 10.18
C SER A 204 -68.79 -10.12 10.63
N TYR A 205 -69.39 -11.28 10.87
CA TYR A 205 -70.76 -11.46 11.34
C TYR A 205 -70.77 -12.43 12.53
N VAL A 206 -71.63 -12.17 13.52
CA VAL A 206 -71.80 -13.00 14.74
C VAL A 206 -73.20 -13.62 14.76
N ILE A 207 -73.41 -14.69 15.52
CA ILE A 207 -74.73 -15.31 15.66
C ILE A 207 -75.64 -14.43 16.53
N ASN A 208 -76.85 -14.12 16.03
CA ASN A 208 -77.85 -13.44 16.83
C ASN A 208 -78.43 -14.38 17.89
N GLN A 209 -77.96 -14.25 19.12
CA GLN A 209 -78.39 -15.10 20.23
C GLN A 209 -79.90 -14.98 20.54
N GLN A 210 -80.52 -13.83 20.24
CA GLN A 210 -81.95 -13.59 20.46
C GLN A 210 -82.84 -14.23 19.38
N ASN A 211 -82.25 -14.79 18.32
CA ASN A 211 -83.01 -15.37 17.22
C ASN A 211 -83.41 -16.83 17.51
N ASN A 212 -84.69 -17.04 17.82
CA ASN A 212 -85.23 -18.37 18.14
C ASN A 212 -85.04 -19.41 17.02
N THR A 213 -84.96 -18.99 15.75
CA THR A 213 -84.85 -19.91 14.61
C THR A 213 -83.50 -20.62 14.59
N ILE A 214 -82.41 -19.89 14.78
CA ILE A 214 -81.06 -20.48 14.83
C ILE A 214 -80.85 -21.27 16.13
N GLN A 215 -81.33 -20.75 17.27
CA GLN A 215 -81.27 -21.45 18.56
C GLN A 215 -81.96 -22.82 18.51
N ASN A 216 -83.21 -22.87 18.03
CA ASN A 216 -83.94 -24.13 17.89
C ASN A 216 -83.28 -25.08 16.89
N ARG A 217 -82.63 -24.55 15.85
CA ARG A 217 -81.90 -25.36 14.89
C ARG A 217 -80.65 -25.98 15.50
N LEU A 218 -79.88 -25.23 16.30
CA LEU A 218 -78.70 -25.74 17.00
C LEU A 218 -79.06 -26.74 18.09
N ARG A 219 -80.15 -26.52 18.84
CA ARG A 219 -80.73 -27.52 19.77
C ARG A 219 -81.11 -28.82 19.06
N LYS A 220 -81.77 -28.72 17.90
CA LYS A 220 -82.11 -29.90 17.09
C LYS A 220 -80.86 -30.64 16.60
N THR A 221 -79.83 -29.89 16.21
CA THR A 221 -78.56 -30.45 15.71
C THR A 221 -77.78 -31.19 16.79
N SER A 222 -77.70 -30.60 17.99
CA SER A 222 -77.09 -31.26 19.16
C SER A 222 -77.85 -32.53 19.57
N LEU A 223 -79.18 -32.55 19.48
CA LEU A 223 -79.96 -33.79 19.67
C LEU A 223 -79.70 -34.84 18.59
N GLU A 224 -79.59 -34.44 17.32
CA GLU A 224 -79.25 -35.33 16.20
C GLU A 224 -77.88 -35.98 16.43
N GLU A 225 -76.90 -35.21 16.93
CA GLU A 225 -75.56 -35.70 17.26
C GLU A 225 -75.55 -36.62 18.50
N LEU A 226 -76.32 -36.29 19.54
CA LEU A 226 -76.57 -37.18 20.68
C LEU A 226 -77.15 -38.52 20.22
N GLY A 227 -78.17 -38.49 19.35
CA GLY A 227 -78.79 -39.68 18.80
C GLY A 227 -77.82 -40.56 18.01
N LYS A 228 -76.93 -39.95 17.21
CA LYS A 228 -75.85 -40.65 16.49
C LYS A 228 -74.87 -41.32 17.47
N MET A 229 -74.43 -40.61 18.51
CA MET A 229 -73.50 -41.14 19.51
C MET A 229 -74.10 -42.28 20.33
N LEU A 230 -75.34 -42.13 20.78
CA LEU A 230 -76.09 -43.18 21.48
C LEU A 230 -76.28 -44.41 20.59
N ALA A 231 -76.64 -44.24 19.32
CA ALA A 231 -76.79 -45.34 18.37
C ALA A 231 -75.49 -46.11 18.15
N SER A 232 -74.33 -45.42 18.09
CA SER A 232 -73.02 -46.08 18.01
C SER A 232 -72.72 -46.87 19.27
N CYS A 233 -72.92 -46.30 20.47
CA CYS A 233 -72.66 -47.00 21.73
C CYS A 233 -73.53 -48.26 21.88
N ILE A 234 -74.80 -48.18 21.48
CA ILE A 234 -75.72 -49.33 21.46
C ILE A 234 -75.25 -50.40 20.47
N LYS A 235 -74.86 -50.00 19.25
CA LYS A 235 -74.38 -50.93 18.20
C LYS A 235 -73.09 -51.64 18.63
N ASP A 236 -72.15 -50.89 19.19
CA ASP A 236 -70.81 -51.36 19.53
C ASP A 236 -70.74 -51.95 20.95
N LYS A 237 -71.88 -52.00 21.67
CA LYS A 237 -71.99 -52.40 23.09
C LYS A 237 -70.99 -51.65 23.99
N LYS A 238 -70.72 -50.39 23.67
CA LYS A 238 -69.82 -49.52 24.43
C LYS A 238 -70.58 -48.93 25.62
N GLU A 239 -69.95 -48.94 26.78
CA GLU A 239 -70.50 -48.31 27.98
C GLU A 239 -70.48 -46.79 27.82
N ILE A 240 -71.61 -46.15 28.11
CA ILE A 240 -71.74 -44.70 28.18
C ILE A 240 -71.16 -44.25 29.52
N ASN A 241 -70.04 -43.56 29.47
CA ASN A 241 -69.55 -42.77 30.59
C ASN A 241 -69.64 -41.28 30.21
N GLY A 242 -69.74 -40.43 31.23
CA GLY A 242 -69.73 -38.98 31.03
C GLY A 242 -68.34 -38.49 30.68
N GLU A 243 -67.30 -39.19 31.12
CA GLU A 243 -65.88 -38.82 30.94
C GLU A 243 -65.45 -38.95 29.46
N ASP A 244 -65.86 -40.00 28.73
CA ASP A 244 -65.44 -40.24 27.32
C ASP A 244 -66.38 -39.64 26.27
N CYS A 245 -67.37 -38.81 26.61
CA CYS A 245 -68.11 -38.04 25.59
C CYS A 245 -68.91 -36.87 26.21
N TYR A 246 -68.45 -35.65 25.96
CA TYR A 246 -69.02 -34.44 26.55
C TYR A 246 -70.51 -34.21 26.21
N ILE A 247 -70.97 -34.66 25.03
CA ILE A 247 -72.39 -34.57 24.66
C ILE A 247 -73.31 -35.36 25.60
N PHE A 248 -72.82 -36.46 26.20
CA PHE A 248 -73.59 -37.21 27.19
C PHE A 248 -73.71 -36.43 28.50
N GLN A 249 -72.67 -35.67 28.89
CA GLN A 249 -72.75 -34.78 30.06
C GLN A 249 -73.73 -33.62 29.85
N LEU A 250 -73.68 -32.98 28.67
CA LEU A 250 -74.61 -31.88 28.31
C LEU A 250 -76.07 -32.31 28.40
N TYR A 251 -76.34 -33.57 28.05
CA TYR A 251 -77.68 -34.15 28.09
C TYR A 251 -77.91 -35.11 29.25
N SER A 252 -77.09 -35.11 30.31
CA SER A 252 -77.20 -36.09 31.40
C SER A 252 -78.59 -36.12 32.05
N ASP A 253 -79.19 -34.94 32.25
CA ASP A 253 -80.54 -34.79 32.82
C ASP A 253 -81.63 -35.30 31.87
N LEU A 254 -81.43 -35.07 30.56
CA LEU A 254 -82.35 -35.54 29.52
C LEU A 254 -82.26 -37.06 29.32
N ILE A 255 -81.04 -37.63 29.34
CA ILE A 255 -80.78 -39.07 29.23
C ILE A 255 -81.40 -39.77 30.45
N GLY A 256 -81.16 -39.27 31.67
CA GLY A 256 -81.70 -39.82 32.90
C GLY A 256 -83.23 -39.87 32.92
N ALA A 257 -83.88 -38.84 32.40
CA ALA A 257 -85.34 -38.79 32.26
C ALA A 257 -85.93 -39.75 31.21
N CYS A 258 -85.10 -40.33 30.34
CA CYS A 258 -85.53 -41.13 29.19
C CYS A 258 -85.12 -42.61 29.26
N VAL A 259 -84.42 -43.03 30.32
CA VAL A 259 -83.96 -44.40 30.52
C VAL A 259 -84.52 -45.01 31.81
N GLU A 260 -84.88 -46.29 31.76
CA GLU A 260 -85.29 -47.09 32.90
C GLU A 260 -84.18 -48.09 33.27
N LYS A 261 -83.87 -48.23 34.56
CA LYS A 261 -82.82 -49.14 35.03
C LYS A 261 -83.34 -50.58 35.00
N VAL A 262 -82.67 -51.47 34.26
CA VAL A 262 -83.00 -52.91 34.18
C VAL A 262 -82.21 -53.70 35.22
N LYS A 263 -80.89 -53.43 35.30
CA LYS A 263 -79.97 -53.99 36.31
C LYS A 263 -78.77 -53.03 36.48
N PRO A 264 -77.90 -53.18 37.51
CA PRO A 264 -76.75 -52.29 37.68
C PRO A 264 -75.93 -52.17 36.39
N GLY A 265 -75.66 -50.93 35.96
CA GLY A 265 -74.95 -50.62 34.71
C GLY A 265 -75.70 -50.89 33.40
N VAL A 266 -76.96 -51.37 33.44
CA VAL A 266 -77.75 -51.67 32.23
C VAL A 266 -79.14 -51.05 32.30
N TYR A 267 -79.43 -50.20 31.33
CA TYR A 267 -80.64 -49.43 31.20
C TYR A 267 -81.38 -49.80 29.92
N LYS A 268 -82.68 -49.51 29.86
CA LYS A 268 -83.49 -49.58 28.65
C LYS A 268 -84.08 -48.20 28.39
N LEU A 269 -84.31 -47.84 27.13
CA LEU A 269 -85.00 -46.59 26.81
C LEU A 269 -86.50 -46.73 27.12
N ILE A 270 -87.11 -45.75 27.78
CA ILE A 270 -88.54 -45.75 28.10
C ILE A 270 -89.34 -45.67 26.79
N GLU A 271 -90.09 -46.71 26.43
CA GLU A 271 -90.87 -46.79 25.19
C GLU A 271 -92.08 -45.83 25.22
N GLN A 272 -92.30 -45.06 24.14
CA GLN A 272 -93.47 -44.19 24.00
C GLN A 272 -94.26 -44.46 22.71
N PRO A 273 -95.60 -44.23 22.70
CA PRO A 273 -96.42 -44.41 21.50
C PRO A 273 -95.98 -43.49 20.35
N GLN A 274 -95.93 -44.01 19.13
CA GLN A 274 -95.51 -43.26 17.92
C GLN A 274 -96.29 -41.95 17.69
N SER A 275 -97.52 -41.83 18.19
CA SER A 275 -98.35 -40.60 18.10
C SER A 275 -97.84 -39.43 18.96
N THR A 276 -96.90 -39.67 19.88
CA THR A 276 -96.28 -38.66 20.76
C THR A 276 -94.83 -38.34 20.40
N ALA A 277 -94.28 -39.01 19.38
CA ALA A 277 -92.91 -38.80 18.90
C ALA A 277 -92.71 -37.36 18.41
N GLY A 278 -91.92 -36.59 19.16
CA GLY A 278 -91.61 -35.19 18.90
C GLY A 278 -92.21 -34.18 19.89
N LYS A 279 -93.12 -34.58 20.79
CA LYS A 279 -93.72 -33.70 21.82
C LYS A 279 -93.24 -33.98 23.25
N THR A 280 -92.65 -35.15 23.49
CA THR A 280 -92.10 -35.58 24.78
C THR A 280 -90.58 -35.74 24.70
N LEU A 281 -89.87 -35.55 25.81
CA LEU A 281 -88.41 -35.63 25.89
C LEU A 281 -87.87 -37.00 25.43
N ALA A 282 -88.49 -38.09 25.87
CA ALA A 282 -88.16 -39.44 25.45
C ALA A 282 -88.43 -39.68 23.95
N GLY A 283 -89.52 -39.12 23.42
CA GLY A 283 -89.85 -39.21 21.99
C GLY A 283 -88.87 -38.45 21.10
N MET A 284 -88.29 -37.35 21.58
CA MET A 284 -87.26 -36.58 20.85
C MET A 284 -85.94 -37.37 20.73
N ILE A 285 -85.48 -38.01 21.82
CA ILE A 285 -84.29 -38.89 21.77
C ILE A 285 -84.53 -40.12 20.88
N GLN A 286 -85.71 -40.74 20.96
CA GLN A 286 -86.07 -41.88 20.08
C GLN A 286 -86.08 -41.48 18.61
N THR A 287 -86.57 -40.29 18.29
CA THR A 287 -86.56 -39.76 16.92
C THR A 287 -85.13 -39.51 16.44
N ALA A 288 -84.27 -38.98 17.30
CA ALA A 288 -82.85 -38.78 17.02
C ALA A 288 -82.07 -40.10 16.85
N LEU A 289 -82.45 -41.15 17.59
CA LEU A 289 -81.93 -42.53 17.42
C LEU A 289 -82.42 -43.17 16.11
N GLY A 290 -83.68 -42.92 15.73
CA GLY A 290 -84.34 -43.54 14.57
C GLY A 290 -83.98 -42.92 13.22
N SER A 291 -83.54 -41.66 13.19
CA SER A 291 -83.21 -40.91 11.96
C SER A 291 -81.96 -41.41 11.21
N LYS A 292 -81.24 -42.41 11.75
CA LYS A 292 -80.06 -43.04 11.14
C LYS A 292 -80.08 -44.56 11.03
N LYS A 293 -81.26 -45.21 11.04
CA LYS A 293 -81.41 -46.54 10.41
C LYS A 293 -81.33 -46.36 8.90
N ASP A 294 -80.11 -46.21 8.38
CA ASP A 294 -79.90 -46.04 6.96
C ASP A 294 -80.29 -47.32 6.20
N LYS A 295 -80.93 -47.10 5.06
CA LYS A 295 -81.36 -48.09 4.08
C LYS A 295 -80.14 -48.82 3.50
N SER A 296 -79.68 -49.89 4.13
CA SER A 296 -78.85 -50.90 3.49
C SER A 296 -79.15 -52.28 4.08
N ASN A 297 -79.23 -53.27 3.19
CA ASN A 297 -79.79 -54.60 3.41
C ASN A 297 -79.23 -55.32 4.65
N ALA A 298 -80.10 -55.61 5.63
CA ALA A 298 -79.94 -56.70 6.59
C ALA A 298 -81.32 -57.18 7.11
N PRO A 299 -81.48 -58.46 7.49
CA PRO A 299 -82.77 -59.14 7.60
C PRO A 299 -83.62 -58.64 8.77
N LYS A 300 -84.94 -58.82 8.62
CA LYS A 300 -85.94 -58.67 9.70
C LYS A 300 -85.66 -59.69 10.82
N GLU A 301 -84.88 -59.31 11.83
CA GLU A 301 -84.93 -59.92 13.15
C GLU A 301 -85.60 -58.96 14.15
N LYS A 302 -86.40 -59.54 15.05
CA LYS A 302 -87.15 -58.82 16.10
C LYS A 302 -86.17 -58.04 17.00
N PRO A 303 -86.55 -56.87 17.52
CA PRO A 303 -85.69 -56.10 18.39
C PRO A 303 -85.56 -56.82 19.75
N GLU A 304 -84.44 -57.49 19.99
CA GLU A 304 -83.97 -57.67 21.36
C GLU A 304 -83.77 -56.27 21.98
N ALA A 305 -84.24 -56.09 23.21
CA ALA A 305 -84.37 -54.79 23.85
C ALA A 305 -83.09 -53.94 23.73
N THR A 306 -83.26 -52.66 23.40
CA THR A 306 -82.20 -51.65 23.27
C THR A 306 -81.58 -51.38 24.64
N HIS A 307 -80.72 -52.29 25.08
CA HIS A 307 -79.99 -52.14 26.33
C HIS A 307 -78.88 -51.11 26.13
N ILE A 308 -78.86 -50.11 26.99
CA ILE A 308 -77.82 -49.10 27.07
C ILE A 308 -76.96 -49.44 28.29
N LEU A 309 -75.67 -49.59 28.07
CA LEU A 309 -74.70 -49.77 29.14
C LEU A 309 -74.31 -48.39 29.66
N ILE A 310 -74.47 -48.13 30.96
CA ILE A 310 -74.16 -46.84 31.59
C ILE A 310 -73.16 -47.09 32.72
N ALA A 311 -72.03 -46.38 32.66
CA ALA A 311 -70.97 -46.48 33.66
C ALA A 311 -71.45 -46.05 35.04
N SER A 312 -71.06 -46.80 36.06
CA SER A 312 -71.43 -46.56 37.46
C SER A 312 -71.13 -45.14 37.96
N ARG A 313 -70.11 -44.47 37.41
CA ARG A 313 -69.81 -43.05 37.71
C ARG A 313 -70.80 -42.09 37.05
N PHE A 314 -71.11 -42.32 35.77
CA PHE A 314 -72.06 -41.49 35.02
C PHE A 314 -73.50 -41.68 35.51
N GLU A 315 -73.84 -42.86 35.99
CA GLU A 315 -75.10 -43.17 36.66
C GLU A 315 -75.39 -42.22 37.84
N LYS A 316 -74.36 -41.72 38.54
CA LYS A 316 -74.51 -40.72 39.63
C LYS A 316 -74.87 -39.32 39.14
N LEU A 317 -74.62 -39.01 37.86
CA LEU A 317 -74.90 -37.73 37.21
C LEU A 317 -76.28 -37.69 36.53
N LEU A 318 -76.96 -38.85 36.43
CA LEU A 318 -78.33 -38.93 35.95
C LEU A 318 -79.26 -38.47 37.09
N SER A 319 -80.00 -37.39 36.86
CA SER A 319 -80.91 -36.83 37.87
C SER A 319 -82.15 -37.73 38.04
N ASN A 320 -82.42 -38.18 39.27
CA ASN A 320 -83.64 -38.91 39.65
C ASN A 320 -84.73 -37.90 40.07
N SER A 321 -85.57 -37.40 39.16
CA SER A 321 -86.95 -36.95 39.50
C SER A 321 -87.74 -36.41 38.31
N ASN A 322 -89.07 -36.54 38.41
CA ASN A 322 -90.10 -36.15 37.45
C ASN A 322 -90.31 -34.62 37.27
N SER A 323 -89.28 -33.76 37.41
CA SER A 323 -89.41 -32.32 37.14
C SER A 323 -88.16 -31.71 36.50
N VAL A 324 -87.95 -31.96 35.22
CA VAL A 324 -86.99 -31.21 34.40
C VAL A 324 -87.70 -29.95 33.90
N ASN A 325 -87.56 -28.81 34.59
CA ASN A 325 -88.20 -27.55 34.17
C ASN A 325 -87.54 -26.94 32.91
N GLU A 326 -86.25 -27.22 32.65
CA GLU A 326 -85.53 -26.74 31.45
C GLU A 326 -84.57 -27.79 30.88
N PRO A 327 -85.01 -28.61 29.90
CA PRO A 327 -84.24 -29.75 29.39
C PRO A 327 -83.02 -29.39 28.52
N TYR A 328 -82.86 -28.11 28.17
CA TYR A 328 -81.76 -27.63 27.32
C TYR A 328 -80.82 -26.65 28.03
N ALA A 329 -80.95 -26.39 29.34
CA ALA A 329 -80.17 -25.34 30.01
C ALA A 329 -78.65 -25.44 29.78
N LYS A 330 -78.07 -26.65 29.88
CA LYS A 330 -76.64 -26.91 29.60
C LYS A 330 -76.29 -26.74 28.12
N VAL A 331 -77.21 -27.09 27.22
CA VAL A 331 -77.04 -26.98 25.76
C VAL A 331 -77.15 -25.53 25.31
N ASP A 332 -78.05 -24.75 25.91
CA ASP A 332 -78.24 -23.33 25.63
C ASP A 332 -77.01 -22.52 26.05
N ALA A 333 -76.44 -22.82 27.22
CA ALA A 333 -75.14 -22.25 27.64
C ALA A 333 -74.01 -22.60 26.66
N MET A 334 -74.02 -23.81 26.07
CA MET A 334 -73.04 -24.22 25.07
C MET A 334 -73.25 -23.52 23.72
N ILE A 335 -74.51 -23.28 23.32
CA ILE A 335 -74.84 -22.52 22.12
C ILE A 335 -74.45 -21.05 22.29
N GLU A 336 -74.67 -20.46 23.47
CA GLU A 336 -74.21 -19.12 23.81
C GLU A 336 -72.69 -19.03 23.71
N GLN A 337 -71.97 -19.98 24.32
CA GLN A 337 -70.52 -20.06 24.24
C GLN A 337 -69.98 -20.23 22.81
N PHE A 338 -70.64 -21.04 21.99
CA PHE A 338 -70.29 -21.17 20.56
C PHE A 338 -70.57 -19.86 19.81
N SER A 339 -71.71 -19.22 20.08
CA SER A 339 -72.13 -17.98 19.44
C SER A 339 -71.15 -16.84 19.71
N ASP A 340 -70.58 -16.78 20.91
CA ASP A 340 -69.56 -15.78 21.29
C ASP A 340 -68.19 -16.02 20.63
N LYS A 341 -67.87 -17.29 20.33
CA LYS A 341 -66.55 -17.69 19.79
C LYS A 341 -66.56 -17.85 18.27
N PHE A 342 -67.72 -18.01 17.65
CA PHE A 342 -67.87 -18.24 16.22
C PHE A 342 -68.03 -16.94 15.44
N LEU A 343 -67.24 -16.78 14.38
CA LEU A 343 -67.28 -15.65 13.46
C LEU A 343 -67.49 -16.15 12.04
N LEU A 344 -68.45 -15.56 11.34
CA LEU A 344 -68.62 -15.72 9.91
C LEU A 344 -67.99 -14.52 9.20
N VAL A 345 -66.92 -14.73 8.44
CA VAL A 345 -66.23 -13.69 7.67
C VAL A 345 -66.54 -13.86 6.19
N CYS A 346 -67.29 -12.90 5.63
CA CYS A 346 -67.84 -12.99 4.28
C CYS A 346 -67.38 -11.83 3.40
N GLY A 347 -67.34 -12.08 2.09
CA GLY A 347 -66.93 -11.08 1.10
C GLY A 347 -65.45 -10.73 1.16
N THR A 348 -64.59 -11.68 1.56
CA THR A 348 -63.13 -11.49 1.44
C THR A 348 -62.72 -11.27 -0.01
N LYS A 349 -61.52 -10.71 -0.19
CA LYS A 349 -60.87 -10.60 -1.50
C LYS A 349 -60.70 -11.96 -2.18
N ASN A 350 -60.59 -11.95 -3.51
CA ASN A 350 -60.30 -13.16 -4.30
C ASN A 350 -58.79 -13.53 -4.26
N ASP A 351 -58.41 -14.68 -4.80
CA ASP A 351 -57.03 -15.18 -4.80
C ASP A 351 -56.00 -14.18 -5.36
N THR A 352 -56.34 -13.47 -6.44
CA THR A 352 -55.45 -12.47 -7.07
C THR A 352 -55.30 -11.21 -6.21
N GLU A 353 -56.40 -10.70 -5.67
CA GLU A 353 -56.42 -9.53 -4.78
C GLU A 353 -55.72 -9.82 -3.44
N LEU A 354 -55.81 -11.06 -2.94
CA LEU A 354 -55.09 -11.50 -1.74
C LEU A 354 -53.58 -11.56 -2.00
N LEU A 355 -53.13 -12.01 -3.17
CA LEU A 355 -51.70 -12.00 -3.54
C LEU A 355 -51.13 -10.56 -3.54
N GLU A 356 -51.82 -9.60 -4.16
CA GLU A 356 -51.38 -8.20 -4.17
C GLU A 356 -51.30 -7.63 -2.74
N GLN A 357 -52.27 -7.98 -1.89
CA GLN A 357 -52.27 -7.57 -0.49
C GLN A 357 -51.13 -8.22 0.31
N ALA A 358 -50.84 -9.50 0.07
CA ALA A 358 -49.75 -10.21 0.71
C ALA A 358 -48.38 -9.59 0.33
N LEU A 359 -48.20 -9.24 -0.95
CA LEU A 359 -47.02 -8.49 -1.41
C LEU A 359 -46.90 -7.11 -0.73
N GLY A 360 -48.03 -6.43 -0.51
CA GLY A 360 -48.09 -5.18 0.25
C GLY A 360 -47.70 -5.31 1.73
N LEU A 361 -47.95 -6.48 2.34
CA LEU A 361 -47.58 -6.78 3.72
C LEU A 361 -46.11 -7.19 3.90
N MET A 362 -45.38 -7.50 2.82
CA MET A 362 -43.95 -7.79 2.91
C MET A 362 -43.20 -6.58 3.49
N PRO A 363 -42.30 -6.77 4.46
CA PRO A 363 -41.54 -5.68 5.08
C PRO A 363 -40.84 -4.78 4.04
N PRO A 364 -40.66 -3.48 4.33
CA PRO A 364 -40.12 -2.52 3.37
C PRO A 364 -38.66 -2.82 2.99
N TRP A 365 -37.90 -3.48 3.86
CA TRP A 365 -36.50 -3.86 3.65
C TRP A 365 -36.32 -5.12 2.77
N VAL A 366 -37.41 -5.71 2.26
CA VAL A 366 -37.37 -6.85 1.33
C VAL A 366 -37.17 -6.37 -0.10
N ASN A 367 -36.05 -6.77 -0.71
CA ASN A 367 -35.76 -6.64 -2.13
C ASN A 367 -36.64 -7.60 -2.96
N ASP A 368 -36.86 -7.25 -4.23
CA ASP A 368 -37.61 -8.07 -5.19
C ASP A 368 -38.78 -8.85 -4.57
N LYS A 369 -39.73 -8.10 -3.99
CA LYS A 369 -40.82 -8.66 -3.18
C LYS A 369 -41.54 -9.83 -3.85
N LYS A 370 -41.64 -9.83 -5.18
CA LYS A 370 -42.31 -10.88 -5.95
C LYS A 370 -41.53 -12.19 -5.93
N ASP A 371 -40.25 -12.18 -6.28
CA ASP A 371 -39.37 -13.36 -6.23
C ASP A 371 -39.28 -13.93 -4.80
N LYS A 372 -39.10 -13.04 -3.81
CA LYS A 372 -38.97 -13.46 -2.41
C LYS A 372 -40.27 -14.00 -1.84
N PHE A 373 -41.41 -13.48 -2.28
CA PHE A 373 -42.71 -13.98 -1.88
C PHE A 373 -42.94 -15.42 -2.35
N GLU A 374 -42.62 -15.74 -3.60
CA GLU A 374 -42.73 -17.12 -4.12
C GLU A 374 -41.90 -18.10 -3.30
N ASN A 375 -40.67 -17.71 -2.93
CA ASN A 375 -39.79 -18.51 -2.08
C ASN A 375 -40.29 -18.65 -0.62
N LEU A 376 -40.92 -17.61 -0.06
CA LEU A 376 -41.49 -17.63 1.28
C LEU A 376 -42.76 -18.48 1.32
N GLN A 377 -43.60 -18.38 0.28
CA GLN A 377 -44.82 -19.16 0.11
C GLN A 377 -44.56 -20.67 0.07
N ASN A 378 -43.38 -21.09 -0.40
CA ASN A 378 -42.97 -22.49 -0.36
C ASN A 378 -42.95 -23.09 1.05
N ILE A 379 -42.77 -22.30 2.11
CA ILE A 379 -42.86 -22.81 3.50
C ILE A 379 -44.29 -23.29 3.79
N LEU A 380 -45.29 -22.48 3.50
CA LEU A 380 -46.70 -22.87 3.70
C LEU A 380 -47.10 -23.98 2.74
N LEU A 381 -46.60 -23.98 1.51
CA LEU A 381 -46.88 -25.04 0.54
C LEU A 381 -46.31 -26.39 0.99
N HIS A 382 -45.13 -26.41 1.62
CA HIS A 382 -44.55 -27.62 2.20
C HIS A 382 -45.37 -28.13 3.39
N ALA A 383 -45.76 -27.23 4.30
CA ALA A 383 -46.64 -27.55 5.43
C ALA A 383 -47.99 -28.13 4.95
N LEU A 384 -48.49 -27.67 3.80
CA LEU A 384 -49.71 -28.20 3.16
C LEU A 384 -49.54 -29.60 2.55
N ARG A 385 -48.32 -30.04 2.20
CA ARG A 385 -48.06 -31.27 1.41
C ARG A 385 -47.49 -32.44 2.19
N GLU A 386 -46.53 -32.22 3.08
CA GLU A 386 -45.68 -33.31 3.62
C GLU A 386 -46.04 -33.72 5.06
N ASN A 387 -46.46 -32.77 5.92
CA ASN A 387 -46.92 -33.07 7.28
C ASN A 387 -47.79 -31.93 7.87
N PRO A 388 -49.11 -32.13 8.07
CA PRO A 388 -50.03 -31.10 8.62
C PRO A 388 -49.80 -30.75 10.12
N ARG A 389 -48.63 -31.10 10.67
CA ARG A 389 -48.19 -30.79 12.04
C ARG A 389 -46.86 -30.02 12.10
N ASP A 390 -46.33 -29.58 10.94
CA ASP A 390 -45.15 -28.72 10.92
C ASP A 390 -45.55 -27.28 11.28
N ASP A 391 -45.40 -26.97 12.55
CA ASP A 391 -45.69 -25.65 13.12
C ASP A 391 -44.74 -24.59 12.55
N ILE A 392 -45.28 -23.62 11.80
CA ILE A 392 -44.49 -22.49 11.30
C ILE A 392 -44.55 -21.39 12.37
N ASN A 393 -43.46 -21.27 13.12
CA ASN A 393 -43.32 -20.25 14.15
C ASN A 393 -42.48 -19.05 13.66
N LEU A 394 -42.40 -18.05 14.53
CA LEU A 394 -41.62 -16.82 14.30
C LEU A 394 -40.17 -17.09 13.88
N GLU A 395 -39.49 -18.05 14.49
CA GLU A 395 -38.07 -18.34 14.21
C GLU A 395 -37.89 -18.97 12.82
N ASN A 396 -38.84 -19.80 12.34
CA ASN A 396 -38.81 -20.32 10.98
C ASN A 396 -38.82 -19.19 9.93
N ILE A 397 -39.66 -18.17 10.14
CA ILE A 397 -39.82 -17.04 9.22
C ILE A 397 -38.57 -16.16 9.21
N LYS A 398 -38.06 -15.80 10.40
CA LYS A 398 -36.82 -15.01 10.54
C LYS A 398 -35.66 -15.71 9.84
N LYS A 399 -35.48 -17.01 10.10
CA LYS A 399 -34.46 -17.83 9.45
C LYS A 399 -34.61 -17.80 7.93
N LYS A 400 -35.85 -17.92 7.42
CA LYS A 400 -36.09 -17.86 5.97
C LYS A 400 -35.74 -16.52 5.35
N PHE A 401 -36.08 -15.41 6.00
CA PHE A 401 -35.67 -14.09 5.54
C PHE A 401 -34.14 -13.96 5.43
N ILE A 402 -33.41 -14.48 6.42
CA ILE A 402 -31.93 -14.51 6.39
C ILE A 402 -31.41 -15.38 5.24
N GLU A 403 -31.92 -16.61 5.08
CA GLU A 403 -31.53 -17.55 4.01
C GLU A 403 -31.73 -16.97 2.60
N LEU A 404 -32.85 -16.27 2.40
CA LEU A 404 -33.24 -15.72 1.11
C LEU A 404 -32.50 -14.42 0.73
N LYS A 405 -31.65 -13.89 1.62
CA LYS A 405 -30.87 -12.65 1.42
C LYS A 405 -31.74 -11.50 0.95
N VAL A 406 -32.84 -11.30 1.66
CA VAL A 406 -33.90 -10.36 1.31
C VAL A 406 -33.54 -8.89 1.49
N ASN A 407 -32.48 -8.56 2.22
CA ASN A 407 -32.03 -7.18 2.39
C ASN A 407 -30.75 -6.92 1.61
N ASP A 408 -30.85 -6.13 0.53
CA ASP A 408 -29.71 -5.77 -0.34
C ASP A 408 -28.65 -4.97 0.40
N SER A 409 -29.06 -4.04 1.26
CA SER A 409 -28.17 -3.16 2.02
C SER A 409 -27.27 -3.98 2.95
N TYR A 410 -27.85 -4.92 3.70
CA TYR A 410 -27.15 -5.84 4.59
C TYR A 410 -26.19 -6.72 3.80
N CYS A 411 -26.64 -7.30 2.69
CA CYS A 411 -25.79 -8.14 1.84
C CYS A 411 -24.62 -7.36 1.22
N LYS A 412 -24.83 -6.09 0.87
CA LYS A 412 -23.76 -5.20 0.38
C LYS A 412 -22.73 -4.93 1.47
N ILE A 413 -23.18 -4.54 2.68
CA ILE A 413 -22.28 -4.28 3.81
C ILE A 413 -21.53 -5.55 4.22
N GLU A 414 -22.19 -6.71 4.26
CA GLU A 414 -21.55 -7.98 4.59
C GLU A 414 -20.43 -8.32 3.58
N LYS A 415 -20.69 -8.15 2.28
CA LYS A 415 -19.68 -8.35 1.21
C LYS A 415 -18.54 -7.34 1.32
N SER A 416 -18.84 -6.07 1.56
CA SER A 416 -17.83 -5.02 1.73
C SER A 416 -16.97 -5.27 2.97
N THR A 417 -17.57 -5.74 4.07
CA THR A 417 -16.87 -6.14 5.29
C THR A 417 -15.90 -7.28 5.00
N LYS A 418 -16.34 -8.32 4.29
CA LYS A 418 -15.46 -9.43 3.87
C LYS A 418 -14.30 -8.94 3.00
N ARG A 419 -14.59 -8.15 1.96
CA ARG A 419 -13.54 -7.56 1.09
C ARG A 419 -12.56 -6.68 1.85
N TYR A 420 -13.05 -5.88 2.78
CA TYR A 420 -12.22 -5.03 3.63
C TYR A 420 -11.26 -5.89 4.45
N LEU A 421 -11.79 -6.90 5.15
CA LEU A 421 -10.99 -7.81 5.99
C LEU A 421 -10.03 -8.68 5.15
N ASP A 422 -10.45 -9.13 3.97
CA ASP A 422 -9.62 -9.90 3.04
C ASP A 422 -8.50 -9.03 2.42
N GLY A 423 -8.80 -7.77 2.09
CA GLY A 423 -7.82 -6.82 1.56
C GLY A 423 -6.75 -6.42 2.57
N GLU A 424 -7.12 -6.26 3.84
CA GLU A 424 -6.20 -5.99 4.96
C GLU A 424 -5.41 -7.23 5.40
N SER A 425 -5.81 -8.41 4.92
CA SER A 425 -5.14 -9.70 5.21
C SER A 425 -3.69 -9.77 4.70
N ASN A 426 -3.26 -8.82 3.86
CA ASN A 426 -1.85 -8.75 3.47
C ASN A 426 -0.96 -8.00 4.46
N LEU A 427 -1.43 -6.99 5.20
CA LEU A 427 -0.55 -6.21 6.10
C LEU A 427 -0.77 -6.53 7.59
N TYR A 428 -2.00 -6.86 7.98
CA TYR A 428 -2.42 -7.00 9.38
C TYR A 428 -2.95 -8.38 9.77
N SER A 429 -3.00 -9.36 8.84
CA SER A 429 -3.48 -10.73 9.14
C SER A 429 -2.71 -11.44 10.24
N THR A 430 -1.42 -11.14 10.37
CA THR A 430 -0.55 -11.77 11.38
C THR A 430 -0.74 -11.17 12.76
N ILE A 431 -1.59 -10.15 12.94
CA ILE A 431 -1.76 -9.44 14.21
C ILE A 431 -2.93 -10.06 14.96
N ALA A 432 -2.62 -10.86 15.97
CA ALA A 432 -3.60 -11.47 16.86
C ALA A 432 -3.22 -11.13 18.31
N LEU A 433 -4.18 -10.57 19.06
CA LEU A 433 -3.99 -10.18 20.46
C LEU A 433 -4.32 -11.33 21.41
N GLU A 434 -3.62 -11.37 22.54
CA GLU A 434 -3.91 -12.31 23.61
C GLU A 434 -5.32 -12.06 24.15
N PRO A 435 -6.14 -13.11 24.36
CA PRO A 435 -7.51 -12.95 24.86
C PRO A 435 -7.59 -12.17 26.17
N CYS A 436 -6.57 -12.25 27.03
CA CYS A 436 -6.52 -11.50 28.28
C CYS A 436 -6.39 -9.98 28.05
N SER A 437 -5.55 -9.56 27.09
CA SER A 437 -5.37 -8.14 26.74
C SER A 437 -6.62 -7.57 26.07
N LEU A 438 -7.31 -8.36 25.25
CA LEU A 438 -8.61 -7.97 24.69
C LEU A 438 -9.67 -7.79 25.78
N ARG A 439 -9.69 -8.67 26.80
CA ARG A 439 -10.63 -8.60 27.93
C ARG A 439 -10.44 -7.36 28.81
N SER A 440 -9.24 -6.78 28.85
CA SER A 440 -8.96 -5.56 29.61
C SER A 440 -9.41 -4.27 28.90
N LEU A 441 -9.73 -4.32 27.61
CA LEU A 441 -10.15 -3.13 26.85
C LEU A 441 -11.52 -2.64 27.30
N LYS A 442 -11.74 -1.32 27.27
CA LYS A 442 -13.05 -0.74 27.59
C LYS A 442 -14.14 -1.23 26.61
N ILE A 443 -13.77 -1.46 25.36
CA ILE A 443 -14.71 -1.99 24.35
C ILE A 443 -15.20 -3.41 24.68
N HIS A 444 -14.40 -4.23 25.37
CA HIS A 444 -14.84 -5.54 25.86
C HIS A 444 -15.88 -5.41 26.98
N ASN A 445 -15.71 -4.43 27.88
CA ASN A 445 -16.73 -4.11 28.89
C ASN A 445 -18.02 -3.63 28.22
N PHE A 446 -17.94 -2.76 27.22
CA PHE A 446 -19.10 -2.33 26.42
C PHE A 446 -19.85 -3.50 25.78
N PHE A 447 -19.14 -4.53 25.29
CA PHE A 447 -19.80 -5.74 24.78
C PHE A 447 -20.51 -6.56 25.86
N ASN A 448 -19.98 -6.63 27.08
CA ASN A 448 -20.60 -7.35 28.20
C ASN A 448 -21.69 -6.55 28.93
N GLU A 449 -21.67 -5.23 28.82
CA GLU A 449 -22.67 -4.38 29.45
C GLU A 449 -24.06 -4.66 28.88
N LYS A 450 -25.02 -4.87 29.80
CA LYS A 450 -26.46 -4.88 29.53
C LYS A 450 -27.07 -3.47 29.53
N SER A 451 -26.22 -2.43 29.59
CA SER A 451 -26.62 -1.03 29.77
C SER A 451 -27.44 -0.48 28.59
N CYS A 452 -28.08 0.67 28.82
CA CYS A 452 -28.79 1.42 27.78
C CYS A 452 -27.85 2.09 26.78
N ASP A 453 -26.56 2.23 27.09
CA ASP A 453 -25.59 2.81 26.19
C ASP A 453 -25.22 1.80 25.11
N ARG A 454 -25.82 2.01 23.94
CA ARG A 454 -25.70 1.14 22.76
C ARG A 454 -24.55 1.55 21.86
N ILE A 455 -23.74 2.53 22.28
CA ILE A 455 -22.81 3.24 21.41
C ILE A 455 -21.47 3.42 22.12
N HIS A 456 -20.38 3.12 21.43
CA HIS A 456 -19.04 3.30 21.94
C HIS A 456 -18.17 4.04 20.90
N ARG A 457 -17.55 5.14 21.32
CA ARG A 457 -16.53 5.85 20.52
C ARG A 457 -15.15 5.27 20.87
N TYR A 458 -14.49 4.68 19.88
CA TYR A 458 -13.17 4.09 19.99
C TYR A 458 -12.15 5.02 19.33
N TYR A 459 -11.44 5.80 20.17
CA TYR A 459 -10.40 6.70 19.71
C TYR A 459 -9.09 5.95 19.50
N THR A 460 -8.38 6.26 18.41
CA THR A 460 -7.12 5.60 18.08
C THR A 460 -6.07 6.58 17.55
N THR A 461 -4.84 6.49 18.06
CA THR A 461 -3.66 7.13 17.43
C THR A 461 -3.01 6.22 16.39
N ALA A 462 -3.33 4.92 16.42
CA ALA A 462 -2.99 3.95 15.39
C ALA A 462 -3.92 4.11 14.18
N ASN A 463 -3.54 3.51 13.04
CA ASN A 463 -4.42 3.46 11.86
C ASN A 463 -5.76 2.78 12.20
N MET A 464 -6.86 3.37 11.72
CA MET A 464 -8.23 2.87 11.83
C MET A 464 -8.39 1.41 11.40
N LYS A 465 -7.60 0.96 10.42
CA LYS A 465 -7.53 -0.43 9.95
C LYS A 465 -7.08 -1.37 11.05
N MET A 466 -6.00 -1.05 11.76
CA MET A 466 -5.55 -1.84 12.91
C MET A 466 -6.64 -1.91 13.98
N SER A 467 -7.22 -0.76 14.31
CA SER A 467 -8.28 -0.68 15.32
C SER A 467 -9.50 -1.50 14.93
N SER A 468 -9.89 -1.52 13.65
CA SER A 468 -10.98 -2.38 13.17
C SER A 468 -10.70 -3.88 13.38
N VAL A 469 -9.43 -4.30 13.24
CA VAL A 469 -8.98 -5.67 13.50
C VAL A 469 -9.06 -5.99 15.00
N ILE A 470 -8.68 -5.05 15.86
CA ILE A 470 -8.77 -5.18 17.33
C ILE A 470 -10.24 -5.29 17.76
N VAL A 471 -11.11 -4.42 17.25
CA VAL A 471 -12.56 -4.45 17.51
C VAL A 471 -13.17 -5.79 17.07
N LYS A 472 -12.83 -6.27 15.87
CA LYS A 472 -13.28 -7.57 15.36
C LYS A 472 -12.84 -8.72 16.27
N GLN A 473 -11.56 -8.77 16.66
CA GLN A 473 -11.05 -9.82 17.55
C GLN A 473 -11.74 -9.78 18.92
N THR A 474 -11.99 -8.58 19.44
CA THR A 474 -12.72 -8.42 20.71
C THR A 474 -14.16 -8.90 20.59
N ALA A 475 -14.84 -8.60 19.48
CA ALA A 475 -16.20 -9.04 19.20
C ALA A 475 -16.30 -10.57 19.07
N GLN A 476 -15.29 -11.19 18.43
CA GLN A 476 -15.21 -12.64 18.26
C GLN A 476 -15.07 -13.41 19.58
N LEU A 477 -14.46 -12.81 20.63
CA LEU A 477 -14.39 -13.44 21.96
C LEU A 477 -15.76 -13.66 22.61
N LEU A 478 -16.78 -12.93 22.14
CA LEU A 478 -18.14 -12.92 22.68
C LEU A 478 -19.17 -13.34 21.62
N ASP A 479 -18.72 -14.03 20.55
CA ASP A 479 -19.54 -14.54 19.45
C ASP A 479 -20.38 -13.47 18.71
N TYR A 480 -19.92 -12.22 18.68
CA TYR A 480 -20.53 -11.16 17.88
C TYR A 480 -20.04 -11.20 16.41
N ASN A 481 -21.00 -11.10 15.49
CA ASN A 481 -20.78 -10.78 14.09
C ASN A 481 -20.54 -9.27 13.93
N CYS A 482 -19.46 -8.89 13.26
CA CYS A 482 -19.06 -7.49 13.09
C CYS A 482 -19.27 -7.03 11.65
N LEU A 483 -20.15 -6.05 11.44
CA LEU A 483 -20.34 -5.37 10.16
C LEU A 483 -19.52 -4.09 10.13
N ILE A 484 -18.62 -3.93 9.16
CA ILE A 484 -17.74 -2.77 9.04
C ILE A 484 -18.26 -1.85 7.93
N VAL A 485 -18.41 -0.58 8.26
CA VAL A 485 -18.89 0.47 7.36
C VAL A 485 -17.85 1.58 7.30
N ASP A 486 -17.22 1.74 6.15
CA ASP A 486 -16.25 2.82 5.92
C ASP A 486 -16.99 4.10 5.49
N SER A 487 -17.06 5.10 6.36
CA SER A 487 -17.72 6.37 6.08
C SER A 487 -16.87 7.30 5.20
N THR A 488 -15.57 6.98 5.04
CA THR A 488 -14.65 7.72 4.18
C THR A 488 -14.69 7.27 2.71
N GLY A 489 -15.26 6.09 2.45
CA GLY A 489 -15.41 5.51 1.11
C GLY A 489 -16.51 6.15 0.26
N GLY A 490 -16.18 6.57 -0.96
CA GLY A 490 -17.09 7.32 -1.84
C GLY A 490 -18.36 6.61 -2.31
N GLN A 491 -18.52 5.29 -2.09
CA GLN A 491 -19.70 4.54 -2.56
C GLN A 491 -20.95 4.71 -1.68
N LEU A 492 -20.80 5.12 -0.41
CA LEU A 492 -21.89 5.16 0.57
C LEU A 492 -22.21 6.57 1.09
N LYS A 493 -21.44 7.59 0.70
CA LYS A 493 -21.45 8.91 1.34
C LYS A 493 -22.81 9.63 1.27
N ASP A 494 -23.50 9.56 0.14
CA ASP A 494 -24.74 10.33 -0.08
C ASP A 494 -26.00 9.64 0.49
N ASN A 495 -25.92 8.36 0.87
CA ASN A 495 -27.06 7.56 1.35
C ASN A 495 -26.77 6.77 2.64
N LEU A 496 -25.68 7.08 3.33
CA LEU A 496 -25.17 6.30 4.48
C LEU A 496 -26.25 6.10 5.56
N CYS A 497 -26.95 7.18 5.93
CA CYS A 497 -28.02 7.13 6.92
C CYS A 497 -29.09 6.15 6.48
N THR A 498 -29.71 6.36 5.32
CA THR A 498 -30.79 5.51 4.79
C THR A 498 -30.41 4.04 4.71
N VAL A 499 -29.19 3.73 4.26
CA VAL A 499 -28.67 2.36 4.19
C VAL A 499 -28.50 1.75 5.58
N LEU A 500 -27.93 2.49 6.53
CA LEU A 500 -27.77 2.02 7.91
C LEU A 500 -29.13 1.83 8.59
N LEU A 501 -30.11 2.71 8.35
CA LEU A 501 -31.45 2.58 8.90
C LEU A 501 -32.15 1.32 8.40
N ASP A 502 -32.07 1.05 7.10
CA ASP A 502 -32.60 -0.15 6.47
C ASP A 502 -31.99 -1.42 7.08
N VAL A 503 -30.66 -1.43 7.26
CA VAL A 503 -29.91 -2.54 7.86
C VAL A 503 -30.23 -2.74 9.35
N MET A 504 -30.29 -1.65 10.12
CA MET A 504 -30.62 -1.70 11.54
C MET A 504 -32.03 -2.24 11.77
N LYS A 505 -32.99 -1.80 10.95
CA LYS A 505 -34.37 -2.29 11.01
C LYS A 505 -34.44 -3.78 10.68
N PHE A 506 -33.79 -4.21 9.60
CA PHE A 506 -33.69 -5.63 9.25
C PHE A 506 -33.10 -6.47 10.39
N ILE A 507 -31.91 -6.10 10.92
CA ILE A 507 -31.22 -6.81 12.01
C ILE A 507 -32.11 -6.96 13.24
N SER A 508 -32.84 -5.90 13.60
CA SER A 508 -33.77 -5.92 14.73
C SER A 508 -34.96 -6.87 14.50
N GLU A 509 -35.64 -6.74 13.36
CA GLU A 509 -36.86 -7.49 13.07
C GLU A 509 -36.60 -8.99 12.85
N VAL A 510 -35.44 -9.37 12.31
CA VAL A 510 -35.06 -10.79 12.14
C VAL A 510 -34.30 -11.37 13.33
N GLY A 511 -34.13 -10.63 14.43
CA GLY A 511 -33.57 -11.13 15.69
C GLY A 511 -32.04 -11.25 15.76
N LEU A 512 -31.31 -10.55 14.88
CA LEU A 512 -29.84 -10.53 14.85
C LEU A 512 -29.22 -9.45 15.77
N SER A 513 -30.03 -8.66 16.46
CA SER A 513 -29.55 -7.55 17.31
C SER A 513 -28.72 -8.00 18.52
N THR A 514 -28.85 -9.26 18.95
CA THR A 514 -28.13 -9.82 20.10
C THR A 514 -26.71 -10.28 19.77
N ASN A 515 -26.44 -10.59 18.50
CA ASN A 515 -25.18 -11.15 18.03
C ASN A 515 -24.54 -10.33 16.90
N THR A 516 -25.06 -9.15 16.56
CA THR A 516 -24.50 -8.31 15.49
C THR A 516 -24.15 -6.92 16.02
N ILE A 517 -22.94 -6.47 15.71
CA ILE A 517 -22.47 -5.10 15.96
C ILE A 517 -22.20 -4.39 14.63
N ILE A 518 -22.41 -3.09 14.61
CA ILE A 518 -22.04 -2.23 13.48
C ILE A 518 -20.85 -1.38 13.90
N THR A 519 -19.76 -1.45 13.13
CA THR A 519 -18.55 -0.65 13.32
C THR A 519 -18.42 0.35 12.19
N ILE A 520 -18.44 1.64 12.50
CA ILE A 520 -18.26 2.72 11.53
C ILE A 520 -16.82 3.22 11.61
N LEU A 521 -16.16 3.33 10.47
CA LEU A 521 -14.82 3.88 10.33
C LEU A 521 -14.93 5.31 9.80
N GLY A 522 -14.56 6.30 10.60
CA GLY A 522 -14.36 7.69 10.17
C GLY A 522 -15.18 8.66 11.00
N ALA A 523 -14.71 9.91 11.07
CA ALA A 523 -15.45 10.98 11.74
C ALA A 523 -16.74 11.27 10.98
N LEU A 524 -17.87 11.19 11.68
CA LEU A 524 -19.19 11.57 11.18
C LEU A 524 -19.54 12.97 11.66
N ASP A 525 -20.37 13.67 10.88
CA ASP A 525 -21.02 14.89 11.36
C ASP A 525 -21.88 14.58 12.61
N GLU A 526 -21.85 15.44 13.63
CA GLU A 526 -22.56 15.20 14.91
C GLU A 526 -24.09 15.10 14.74
N GLU A 527 -24.69 15.81 13.77
CA GLU A 527 -26.12 15.68 13.46
C GLU A 527 -26.44 14.32 12.83
N LEU A 528 -25.60 13.89 11.87
CA LEU A 528 -25.72 12.56 11.26
C LEU A 528 -25.50 11.45 12.28
N LEU A 529 -24.49 11.60 13.15
CA LEU A 529 -24.19 10.65 14.20
C LEU A 529 -25.38 10.55 15.15
N ALA A 530 -25.88 11.66 15.70
CA ALA A 530 -27.05 11.68 16.58
C ALA A 530 -28.28 10.96 15.96
N ASN A 531 -28.50 11.15 14.65
CA ASN A 531 -29.53 10.43 13.92
C ASN A 531 -29.29 8.91 13.91
N ILE A 532 -28.08 8.46 13.58
CA ILE A 532 -27.70 7.04 13.61
C ILE A 532 -27.83 6.47 15.04
N GLU A 533 -27.41 7.23 16.04
CA GLU A 533 -27.48 6.85 17.45
C GLU A 533 -28.92 6.57 17.90
N ASN A 534 -29.84 7.47 17.56
CA ASN A 534 -31.25 7.33 17.90
C ASN A 534 -31.87 6.08 17.29
N HIS A 535 -31.50 5.74 16.05
CA HIS A 535 -31.96 4.54 15.40
C HIS A 535 -31.33 3.26 15.95
N ALA A 536 -30.04 3.28 16.32
CA ALA A 536 -29.38 2.16 16.98
C ALA A 536 -30.04 1.85 18.34
N ARG A 537 -30.38 2.88 19.12
CA ARG A 537 -31.15 2.75 20.38
C ARG A 537 -32.55 2.17 20.15
N ALA A 538 -33.28 2.69 19.16
CA ALA A 538 -34.63 2.22 18.83
C ALA A 538 -34.66 0.74 18.38
N ASN A 539 -33.61 0.30 17.67
CA ASN A 539 -33.47 -1.05 17.13
C ASN A 539 -32.63 -2.00 18.01
N ILE A 540 -32.19 -1.57 19.20
CA ILE A 540 -31.50 -2.43 20.16
C ILE A 540 -30.16 -2.96 19.57
N ILE A 541 -29.44 -2.15 18.80
CA ILE A 541 -28.18 -2.54 18.13
C ILE A 541 -26.98 -1.86 18.78
N LYS A 542 -25.89 -2.61 19.00
CA LYS A 542 -24.62 -2.06 19.47
C LYS A 542 -23.84 -1.44 18.30
N LEU A 543 -23.41 -0.19 18.46
CA LEU A 543 -22.69 0.61 17.49
C LEU A 543 -21.31 0.98 18.04
N ILE A 544 -20.27 0.87 17.20
CA ILE A 544 -18.92 1.34 17.50
C ILE A 544 -18.52 2.34 16.42
N VAL A 545 -17.98 3.49 16.83
CA VAL A 545 -17.42 4.49 15.92
C VAL A 545 -15.93 4.56 16.18
N ILE A 546 -15.11 4.22 15.18
CA ILE A 546 -13.65 4.32 15.26
C ILE A 546 -13.24 5.67 14.68
N GLU A 547 -12.57 6.47 15.50
CA GLU A 547 -12.08 7.81 15.13
C GLU A 547 -10.59 7.92 15.37
N GLN A 548 -9.87 8.47 14.37
CA GLN A 548 -8.44 8.71 14.49
C GLN A 548 -8.19 10.08 15.14
N VAL A 549 -7.42 10.11 16.23
CA VAL A 549 -7.07 11.31 16.99
C VAL A 549 -5.58 11.62 16.90
N ALA A 550 -5.20 12.86 17.21
CA ALA A 550 -3.80 13.28 17.26
C ALA A 550 -3.06 12.60 18.43
N GLU A 551 -1.74 12.43 18.32
CA GLU A 551 -0.92 11.74 19.35
C GLU A 551 -0.99 12.37 20.75
N ASN A 552 -1.32 13.67 20.84
CA ASN A 552 -1.42 14.38 22.10
C ASN A 552 -2.71 14.04 22.89
N ASP A 553 -3.72 13.49 22.20
CA ASP A 553 -4.97 13.04 22.79
C ASP A 553 -4.89 11.53 23.03
N LEU A 554 -4.14 11.14 24.07
CA LEU A 554 -3.90 9.73 24.43
C LEU A 554 -5.24 8.97 24.57
N PRO A 555 -5.48 7.92 23.76
CA PRO A 555 -6.59 7.01 23.99
C PRO A 555 -6.34 6.24 25.29
N GLU A 556 -7.41 5.97 26.04
CA GLU A 556 -7.33 5.30 27.34
C GLU A 556 -6.82 3.84 27.25
N ASP A 557 -6.87 3.23 26.07
CA ASP A 557 -6.48 1.83 25.81
C ASP A 557 -5.17 1.75 24.99
N CYS A 558 -4.02 1.84 25.65
CA CYS A 558 -2.69 1.72 25.02
C CYS A 558 -2.21 0.26 24.96
N LEU A 559 -2.52 -0.44 23.87
CA LEU A 559 -2.02 -1.79 23.62
C LEU A 559 -0.54 -1.79 23.18
N LEU A 560 0.20 -2.78 23.67
CA LEU A 560 1.61 -2.98 23.44
C LEU A 560 1.87 -4.16 22.49
N VAL A 561 3.06 -4.21 21.91
CA VAL A 561 3.54 -5.38 21.15
C VAL A 561 3.58 -6.64 22.03
N SER A 562 3.72 -6.49 23.35
CA SER A 562 3.64 -7.60 24.31
C SER A 562 2.27 -8.26 24.36
N ASP A 563 1.20 -7.52 24.03
CA ASP A 563 -0.19 -8.00 24.02
C ASP A 563 -0.51 -8.88 22.81
N LEU A 564 0.36 -8.93 21.81
CA LEU A 564 0.24 -9.88 20.72
C LEU A 564 0.50 -11.32 21.19
N THR A 565 -0.25 -12.25 20.62
CA THR A 565 -0.03 -13.69 20.83
C THR A 565 1.40 -14.07 20.44
N LYS A 566 1.95 -15.09 21.11
CA LYS A 566 3.29 -15.59 20.78
C LYS A 566 3.44 -15.93 19.30
N GLU A 567 2.47 -16.64 18.73
CA GLU A 567 2.44 -17.03 17.31
C GLU A 567 2.39 -15.80 16.40
N SER A 568 1.50 -14.84 16.68
CA SER A 568 1.40 -13.57 15.94
C SER A 568 2.73 -12.83 15.86
N ARG A 569 3.43 -12.70 17.00
CA ARG A 569 4.75 -12.04 17.04
C ARG A 569 5.80 -12.79 16.25
N GLU A 570 5.85 -14.11 16.38
CA GLU A 570 6.82 -14.95 15.67
C GLU A 570 6.60 -14.86 14.16
N GLN A 571 5.35 -14.95 13.69
CA GLN A 571 5.00 -14.78 12.28
C GLN A 571 5.35 -13.38 11.77
N LEU A 572 5.05 -12.34 12.55
CA LEU A 572 5.35 -10.96 12.19
C LEU A 572 6.87 -10.74 12.05
N PHE A 573 7.67 -11.21 13.02
CA PHE A 573 9.12 -11.07 12.98
C PHE A 573 9.77 -11.93 11.90
N GLU A 574 9.23 -13.12 11.61
CA GLU A 574 9.65 -13.97 10.50
C GLU A 574 9.41 -13.29 9.15
N ARG A 575 8.21 -12.72 8.97
CA ARG A 575 7.83 -11.98 7.77
C ARG A 575 8.71 -10.76 7.51
N TYR A 576 9.13 -10.08 8.58
CA TYR A 576 9.94 -8.86 8.52
C TYR A 576 11.38 -9.07 9.04
N LYS A 577 12.01 -10.18 8.63
CA LYS A 577 13.42 -10.48 8.90
C LYS A 577 14.41 -9.51 8.26
N GLN A 578 14.03 -8.90 7.13
CA GLN A 578 14.84 -7.92 6.40
C GLN A 578 14.00 -6.70 6.05
N LEU A 579 13.88 -5.78 7.01
CA LEU A 579 13.26 -4.48 6.82
C LEU A 579 14.31 -3.48 6.31
N PHE A 580 14.06 -2.80 5.20
CA PHE A 580 14.96 -1.74 4.73
C PHE A 580 14.62 -0.43 5.45
N LEU A 581 15.55 0.07 6.26
CA LEU A 581 15.37 1.23 7.13
C LEU A 581 16.63 2.10 7.09
N PHE A 582 16.47 3.38 6.75
CA PHE A 582 17.56 4.38 6.66
C PHE A 582 18.84 3.85 5.99
N GLU A 583 18.72 3.45 4.72
CA GLU A 583 19.84 3.05 3.86
C GLU A 583 20.49 1.68 4.15
N THR A 584 19.96 0.92 5.12
CA THR A 584 20.45 -0.42 5.51
C THR A 584 19.28 -1.37 5.82
N THR A 585 19.54 -2.67 5.96
CA THR A 585 18.54 -3.70 6.32
C THR A 585 18.65 -4.10 7.77
N ILE A 586 17.53 -4.30 8.45
CA ILE A 586 17.47 -4.72 9.86
C ILE A 586 16.25 -5.61 10.12
N ALA A 587 16.32 -6.51 11.10
CA ALA A 587 15.16 -7.31 11.48
C ALA A 587 14.18 -6.50 12.34
N LEU A 588 12.88 -6.66 12.13
CA LEU A 588 11.86 -5.90 12.86
C LEU A 588 11.97 -6.07 14.38
N ASN A 589 12.31 -7.27 14.86
CA ASN A 589 12.48 -7.58 16.27
C ASN A 589 13.70 -6.91 16.94
N GLN A 590 14.64 -6.37 16.16
CA GLN A 590 15.78 -5.60 16.67
C GLN A 590 15.39 -4.12 16.89
N ILE A 591 14.37 -3.65 16.19
CA ILE A 591 13.95 -2.24 16.22
C ILE A 591 12.67 -2.04 17.04
N VAL A 592 11.71 -2.96 16.95
CA VAL A 592 10.45 -2.91 17.70
C VAL A 592 10.56 -3.83 18.91
N ARG A 593 10.41 -3.24 20.09
CA ARG A 593 10.46 -3.89 21.40
C ARG A 593 9.05 -4.34 21.82
N LYS A 594 8.99 -5.31 22.73
CA LYS A 594 7.72 -5.78 23.31
C LYS A 594 6.97 -4.69 24.08
N THR A 595 7.68 -3.70 24.60
CA THR A 595 7.11 -2.57 25.36
C THR A 595 6.63 -1.42 24.48
N ASP A 596 6.83 -1.49 23.16
CA ASP A 596 6.34 -0.45 22.26
C ASP A 596 4.84 -0.57 22.06
N SER A 597 4.18 0.55 21.77
CA SER A 597 2.76 0.56 21.43
C SER A 597 2.52 -0.09 20.07
N LEU A 598 1.34 -0.69 19.89
CA LEU A 598 0.91 -1.18 18.58
C LEU A 598 0.80 -0.04 17.56
N SER A 599 0.48 1.18 18.01
CA SER A 599 0.48 2.37 17.15
C SER A 599 1.86 2.62 16.52
N MET A 600 2.95 2.50 17.30
CA MET A 600 4.31 2.60 16.76
C MET A 600 4.58 1.48 15.75
N LEU A 601 4.20 0.24 16.07
CA LEU A 601 4.35 -0.89 15.15
C LEU A 601 3.61 -0.64 13.83
N CYS A 602 2.36 -0.15 13.86
CA CYS A 602 1.61 0.21 12.66
C CYS A 602 2.40 1.18 11.78
N LYS A 603 2.89 2.27 12.38
CA LYS A 603 3.63 3.31 11.66
C LYS A 603 4.89 2.76 11.00
N VAL A 604 5.58 1.83 11.66
CA VAL A 604 6.73 1.13 11.08
C VAL A 604 6.31 0.27 9.88
N LEU A 605 5.24 -0.52 10.02
CA LEU A 605 4.78 -1.43 8.97
C LEU A 605 4.19 -0.69 7.76
N GLU A 606 3.49 0.42 7.95
CA GLU A 606 2.95 1.22 6.85
C GLU A 606 4.05 1.93 6.07
N ARG A 607 5.06 2.45 6.77
CA ARG A 607 6.11 3.23 6.14
C ARG A 607 7.22 2.36 5.53
N TYR A 608 7.50 1.21 6.15
CA TYR A 608 8.65 0.36 5.80
C TYR A 608 8.29 -1.11 5.56
N GLY A 609 7.08 -1.56 5.89
CA GLY A 609 6.66 -2.97 5.80
C GLY A 609 6.11 -3.41 4.44
N HIS A 610 6.22 -2.59 3.40
CA HIS A 610 5.97 -3.03 2.03
C HIS A 610 7.13 -3.92 1.55
N GLN A 611 6.83 -5.02 0.86
CA GLN A 611 7.86 -5.82 0.19
C GLN A 611 8.48 -4.95 -0.90
N ILE A 612 9.68 -4.45 -0.61
CA ILE A 612 10.41 -3.58 -1.53
C ILE A 612 10.79 -4.40 -2.76
N ASP A 613 10.33 -3.98 -3.92
CA ASP A 613 10.92 -4.40 -5.19
C ASP A 613 12.40 -4.00 -5.12
N GLN A 614 13.29 -4.99 -5.07
CA GLN A 614 14.73 -4.80 -4.90
C GLN A 614 15.34 -3.89 -5.99
N ASN A 615 14.59 -3.62 -7.07
CA ASN A 615 14.98 -2.74 -8.16
C ASN A 615 14.69 -1.24 -7.91
N GLU A 616 13.83 -0.85 -6.97
CA GLU A 616 13.41 0.55 -6.81
C GLU A 616 14.16 1.32 -5.71
N VAL A 617 14.56 0.69 -4.60
CA VAL A 617 15.20 1.40 -3.50
C VAL A 617 16.71 1.49 -3.69
N LYS A 618 17.13 2.48 -4.47
CA LYS A 618 18.54 2.87 -4.57
C LYS A 618 18.93 3.61 -3.31
N ASN A 619 19.80 3.01 -2.51
CA ASN A 619 20.33 3.65 -1.32
C ASN A 619 21.20 4.88 -1.69
N ILE A 620 21.48 5.79 -0.75
CA ILE A 620 22.21 7.05 -1.02
C ILE A 620 23.57 6.81 -1.68
N ASN A 621 24.27 5.76 -1.28
CA ASN A 621 25.56 5.38 -1.86
C ASN A 621 25.41 4.93 -3.32
N GLN A 622 24.36 4.19 -3.65
CA GLN A 622 24.04 3.81 -5.02
C GLN A 622 23.61 5.02 -5.87
N ARG A 623 22.81 5.94 -5.33
CA ARG A 623 22.45 7.20 -6.01
C ARG A 623 23.70 8.03 -6.30
N ASN A 624 24.58 8.19 -5.32
CA ASN A 624 25.85 8.88 -5.47
C ASN A 624 26.72 8.23 -6.56
N PHE A 625 26.82 6.90 -6.58
CA PHE A 625 27.58 6.21 -7.63
C PHE A 625 26.94 6.36 -9.01
N GLN A 626 25.61 6.39 -9.14
CA GLN A 626 24.94 6.59 -10.43
C GLN A 626 25.28 7.93 -11.10
N THR A 627 25.63 8.95 -10.31
CA THR A 627 26.10 10.24 -10.86
C THR A 627 27.44 10.10 -11.61
N ILE A 628 28.24 9.08 -11.28
CA ILE A 628 29.56 8.85 -11.86
C ILE A 628 29.69 7.55 -12.66
N SER A 629 28.74 6.64 -12.55
CA SER A 629 28.84 5.26 -13.06
C SER A 629 29.04 5.17 -14.57
N SER A 630 28.55 6.15 -15.33
CA SER A 630 28.67 6.21 -16.79
C SER A 630 30.09 6.50 -17.28
N TRP A 631 30.96 7.04 -16.43
CA TRP A 631 32.33 7.40 -16.78
C TRP A 631 33.38 6.85 -15.80
N TYR A 632 32.95 6.23 -14.69
CA TYR A 632 33.84 5.58 -13.74
C TYR A 632 34.57 4.39 -14.38
N ILE A 633 35.88 4.31 -14.14
CA ILE A 633 36.72 3.19 -14.55
C ILE A 633 37.14 2.43 -13.27
N PRO A 634 36.87 1.12 -13.15
CA PRO A 634 37.30 0.31 -12.01
C PRO A 634 38.81 0.42 -11.77
N ARG A 635 39.22 0.54 -10.49
CA ARG A 635 40.62 0.80 -10.11
C ARG A 635 41.19 -0.32 -9.28
N SER A 636 42.42 -0.73 -9.59
CA SER A 636 43.19 -1.62 -8.73
C SER A 636 43.97 -0.83 -7.67
N LEU A 637 44.21 -1.48 -6.53
CA LEU A 637 45.04 -0.95 -5.45
C LEU A 637 46.41 -1.64 -5.45
N GLN A 638 47.43 -0.90 -5.05
CA GLN A 638 48.77 -1.40 -4.78
C GLN A 638 49.21 -0.96 -3.38
N PRO A 639 50.02 -1.75 -2.65
CA PRO A 639 50.61 -1.33 -1.39
C PRO A 639 51.39 -0.02 -1.57
N TYR A 640 51.30 0.88 -0.59
CA TYR A 640 52.04 2.13 -0.57
C TYR A 640 53.51 1.86 -0.21
N ASN A 641 54.46 2.34 -1.02
CA ASN A 641 55.88 2.11 -0.84
C ASN A 641 56.59 3.42 -0.47
N ASP A 642 57.15 3.50 0.75
CA ASP A 642 57.81 4.72 1.27
C ASP A 642 59.17 5.00 0.58
N ASP A 643 59.80 3.98 -0.03
CA ASP A 643 61.21 4.00 -0.48
C ASP A 643 61.44 4.47 -1.94
N GLU A 644 60.43 4.95 -2.65
CA GLU A 644 60.68 5.49 -3.99
C GLU A 644 61.21 6.93 -3.93
N THR A 645 62.55 7.06 -3.90
CA THR A 645 63.19 7.89 -4.92
C THR A 645 62.48 7.54 -6.21
N LYS A 646 61.60 8.43 -6.72
CA LYS A 646 60.70 8.20 -7.85
C LYS A 646 61.48 7.49 -8.96
N SER A 647 61.49 6.15 -8.92
CA SER A 647 62.29 5.40 -9.84
C SER A 647 61.55 5.59 -11.13
N GLU A 648 62.26 6.17 -12.09
CA GLU A 648 61.77 6.29 -13.45
C GLU A 648 61.56 4.87 -13.94
N ASN A 649 60.39 4.31 -13.63
CA ASN A 649 59.94 3.07 -14.22
C ASN A 649 59.90 3.36 -15.72
N SER A 650 60.96 2.86 -16.37
CA SER A 650 61.19 2.92 -17.80
C SER A 650 60.04 2.18 -18.45
N VAL A 651 58.95 2.89 -18.74
CA VAL A 651 58.05 2.48 -19.82
C VAL A 651 58.95 2.50 -21.04
N VAL A 652 59.35 1.31 -21.48
CA VAL A 652 60.10 1.10 -22.71
C VAL A 652 59.38 1.90 -23.78
N GLU A 653 59.97 3.04 -24.15
CA GLU A 653 59.54 3.85 -25.30
C GLU A 653 59.80 3.00 -26.55
N SER A 654 58.88 2.10 -26.88
CA SER A 654 58.80 1.61 -28.23
C SER A 654 58.50 2.81 -29.11
N LYS A 655 59.50 3.25 -29.88
CA LYS A 655 59.41 4.26 -30.93
C LYS A 655 58.35 3.85 -31.97
N LEU A 656 57.07 4.02 -31.63
CA LEU A 656 55.97 3.92 -32.57
C LEU A 656 55.97 5.19 -33.42
N ARG A 657 56.78 5.20 -34.49
CA ARG A 657 56.55 6.10 -35.62
C ARG A 657 55.18 5.72 -36.20
N PHE A 658 54.24 6.65 -36.13
CA PHE A 658 52.87 6.48 -36.59
C PHE A 658 52.59 7.56 -37.63
N ASP A 659 52.73 7.24 -38.90
CA ASP A 659 51.97 7.95 -39.92
C ASP A 659 50.61 7.27 -39.90
N GLY A 660 49.62 7.89 -39.25
CA GLY A 660 48.33 7.25 -38.91
C GLY A 660 47.43 6.87 -40.09
N PHE A 661 47.99 6.82 -41.28
CA PHE A 661 47.31 6.65 -42.55
C PHE A 661 48.11 5.67 -43.41
N HIS A 662 47.42 4.68 -43.98
CA HIS A 662 48.01 3.86 -45.04
C HIS A 662 48.08 4.65 -46.36
N GLY A 663 49.30 4.85 -46.90
CA GLY A 663 49.53 5.31 -48.27
C GLY A 663 49.38 6.82 -48.54
N ASN A 664 49.75 7.23 -49.76
CA ASN A 664 49.63 8.60 -50.26
C ASN A 664 48.29 8.81 -51.01
N TYR A 665 47.83 10.07 -51.09
CA TYR A 665 46.87 10.65 -52.08
C TYR A 665 45.42 11.05 -51.67
N SER A 666 45.04 11.28 -50.40
CA SER A 666 43.79 12.02 -50.07
C SER A 666 43.91 12.94 -48.85
N GLU A 667 43.39 14.17 -48.94
CA GLU A 667 43.28 15.13 -47.82
C GLU A 667 42.25 14.68 -46.76
N LYS A 668 41.25 13.89 -47.17
CA LYS A 668 40.18 13.31 -46.33
C LYS A 668 40.18 11.78 -46.40
N PRO A 669 41.17 11.09 -45.81
CA PRO A 669 41.19 9.64 -45.72
C PRO A 669 39.91 9.06 -45.11
N SER A 670 39.40 8.00 -45.71
CA SER A 670 38.33 7.18 -45.13
C SER A 670 38.83 6.49 -43.86
N PHE A 671 37.94 6.21 -42.91
CA PHE A 671 38.24 5.45 -41.70
C PHE A 671 38.90 4.11 -42.00
N ASP A 672 38.59 3.46 -43.12
CA ASP A 672 39.19 2.17 -43.48
C ASP A 672 40.70 2.27 -43.80
N SER A 673 41.23 3.48 -44.00
CA SER A 673 42.68 3.74 -44.16
C SER A 673 43.42 4.01 -42.84
N LEU A 674 42.69 4.10 -41.72
CA LEU A 674 43.27 4.25 -40.38
C LEU A 674 43.73 2.89 -39.85
N ILE A 675 44.90 2.89 -39.21
CA ILE A 675 45.46 1.70 -38.56
C ILE A 675 44.55 1.27 -37.39
N LEU A 676 44.09 0.03 -37.42
CA LEU A 676 43.44 -0.61 -36.27
C LEU A 676 44.49 -0.99 -35.21
N PRO A 677 44.18 -0.91 -33.91
CA PRO A 677 45.00 -1.55 -32.89
C PRO A 677 45.16 -3.05 -33.21
N GLY A 678 46.24 -3.68 -32.74
CA GLY A 678 46.42 -5.13 -32.88
C GLY A 678 45.20 -5.90 -32.35
N GLN A 679 44.91 -7.06 -32.94
CA GLN A 679 43.68 -7.81 -32.67
C GLN A 679 43.48 -8.11 -31.17
N ASP A 680 44.55 -8.45 -30.43
CA ASP A 680 44.53 -8.63 -28.97
C ASP A 680 44.06 -7.36 -28.21
N THR A 681 44.50 -6.17 -28.64
CA THR A 681 44.08 -4.91 -28.02
C THR A 681 42.61 -4.61 -28.30
N VAL A 682 42.13 -4.90 -29.51
CA VAL A 682 40.71 -4.76 -29.87
C VAL A 682 39.86 -5.72 -29.04
N GLU A 683 40.25 -6.98 -28.91
CA GLU A 683 39.55 -7.98 -28.12
C GLU A 683 39.48 -7.60 -26.63
N ARG A 684 40.60 -7.18 -26.04
CA ARG A 684 40.65 -6.72 -24.64
C ARG A 684 39.81 -5.48 -24.37
N LEU A 685 39.83 -4.52 -25.31
CA LEU A 685 39.01 -3.32 -25.23
C LEU A 685 37.52 -3.64 -25.40
N ASP A 686 37.19 -4.53 -26.34
CA ASP A 686 35.82 -4.97 -26.56
C ASP A 686 35.25 -5.68 -25.34
N VAL A 687 36.03 -6.57 -24.73
CA VAL A 687 35.69 -7.17 -23.44
C VAL A 687 35.48 -6.09 -22.40
N ALA A 688 36.40 -5.14 -22.24
CA ALA A 688 36.30 -4.11 -21.21
C ALA A 688 35.09 -3.17 -21.39
N ILE A 689 34.73 -2.80 -22.61
CA ILE A 689 33.56 -1.97 -22.93
C ILE A 689 32.26 -2.78 -22.76
N THR A 690 32.21 -4.02 -23.24
CA THR A 690 31.00 -4.84 -23.23
C THR A 690 30.68 -5.36 -21.82
N SER A 691 31.71 -5.60 -21.00
CA SER A 691 31.58 -6.07 -19.61
C SER A 691 31.53 -4.95 -18.56
N GLN A 692 31.60 -3.68 -18.96
CA GLN A 692 31.74 -2.53 -18.07
C GLN A 692 30.61 -2.43 -17.02
N ALA A 693 29.37 -2.77 -17.42
CA ALA A 693 28.23 -2.81 -16.51
C ALA A 693 28.38 -3.87 -15.41
N SER A 694 29.09 -4.97 -15.68
CA SER A 694 29.36 -6.05 -14.71
C SER A 694 30.62 -5.79 -13.87
N LEU A 695 31.68 -5.25 -14.48
CA LEU A 695 32.94 -4.91 -13.81
C LEU A 695 32.79 -3.76 -12.81
N ASN A 696 31.90 -2.81 -13.10
CA ASN A 696 31.57 -1.71 -12.18
C ASN A 696 30.98 -2.18 -10.84
N TYR A 697 30.64 -3.46 -10.68
CA TYR A 697 30.14 -4.02 -9.43
C TYR A 697 30.98 -5.19 -8.90
N GLN A 698 32.15 -5.46 -9.48
CA GLN A 698 33.09 -6.46 -8.96
C GLN A 698 34.22 -5.76 -8.19
N MET A 699 34.61 -6.33 -7.04
CA MET A 699 35.78 -5.83 -6.31
C MET A 699 37.06 -6.20 -7.07
N PRO A 700 37.82 -5.22 -7.57
CA PRO A 700 39.09 -5.45 -8.25
C PRO A 700 40.21 -5.81 -7.26
N TYR A 701 40.03 -5.51 -5.97
CA TYR A 701 41.00 -5.81 -4.92
C TYR A 701 40.28 -6.35 -3.66
N LYS A 702 40.82 -7.42 -3.07
CA LYS A 702 40.35 -7.94 -1.78
C LYS A 702 41.21 -7.37 -0.66
N PHE A 703 40.62 -6.48 0.15
CA PHE A 703 41.25 -6.01 1.38
C PHE A 703 41.49 -7.18 2.33
N SER A 704 42.58 -7.11 3.11
CA SER A 704 42.83 -8.13 4.12
C SER A 704 41.78 -8.04 5.24
N ASN A 705 41.39 -9.21 5.76
CA ASN A 705 40.51 -9.28 6.93
C ASN A 705 41.26 -9.02 8.25
N GLN A 706 42.59 -8.92 8.23
CA GLN A 706 43.43 -8.76 9.43
C GLN A 706 43.47 -7.31 9.91
N SER A 707 43.37 -6.34 8.99
CA SER A 707 43.44 -4.92 9.30
C SER A 707 42.06 -4.28 9.30
N LYS A 708 41.75 -3.47 10.33
CA LYS A 708 40.46 -2.75 10.42
C LYS A 708 40.48 -1.41 9.69
N VAL A 709 41.65 -0.80 9.57
CA VAL A 709 41.85 0.52 8.97
C VAL A 709 42.59 0.37 7.64
N HIS A 710 42.00 0.90 6.58
CA HIS A 710 42.59 0.92 5.23
C HIS A 710 42.71 2.37 4.76
N ILE A 711 43.91 2.77 4.36
CA ILE A 711 44.22 4.15 3.99
C ILE A 711 44.62 4.20 2.52
N ILE A 712 44.05 5.13 1.76
CA ILE A 712 44.45 5.40 0.38
C ILE A 712 45.16 6.74 0.34
N LEU A 713 46.47 6.70 0.09
CA LEU A 713 47.32 7.87 -0.10
C LEU A 713 47.67 7.99 -1.58
N ASP A 714 47.33 9.14 -2.15
CA ASP A 714 47.61 9.41 -3.55
C ASP A 714 47.63 10.92 -3.82
N ASP A 715 48.19 11.33 -4.95
CA ASP A 715 48.22 12.72 -5.36
C ASP A 715 46.83 13.24 -5.81
N ALA A 716 46.75 14.55 -6.07
CA ALA A 716 45.53 15.18 -6.54
C ALA A 716 45.19 14.73 -7.97
N GLY A 717 43.93 14.38 -8.22
CA GLY A 717 43.47 13.96 -9.54
C GLY A 717 43.62 12.46 -9.85
N CYS A 718 44.21 11.67 -8.94
CA CYS A 718 44.33 10.22 -9.09
C CYS A 718 43.01 9.44 -8.90
N GLY A 719 41.92 10.09 -8.47
CA GLY A 719 40.57 9.48 -8.44
C GLY A 719 40.13 8.89 -7.09
N LYS A 720 40.76 9.26 -5.97
CA LYS A 720 40.42 8.78 -4.61
C LYS A 720 38.93 8.89 -4.28
N SER A 721 38.35 10.08 -4.44
CA SER A 721 36.93 10.31 -4.11
C SER A 721 35.97 9.57 -5.04
N SER A 722 36.31 9.42 -6.32
CA SER A 722 35.54 8.57 -7.25
C SER A 722 35.60 7.10 -6.83
N TYR A 723 36.78 6.61 -6.43
CA TYR A 723 36.94 5.26 -5.89
C TYR A 723 36.13 5.04 -4.61
N PHE A 724 36.14 5.98 -3.66
CA PHE A 724 35.34 5.89 -2.43
C PHE A 724 33.84 6.01 -2.68
N THR A 725 33.41 6.78 -3.69
CA THR A 725 32.00 6.80 -4.13
C THR A 725 31.56 5.40 -4.57
N TRP A 726 32.39 4.76 -5.39
CA TRP A 726 32.14 3.41 -5.87
C TRP A 726 32.21 2.37 -4.74
N LEU A 727 33.22 2.42 -3.88
CA LEU A 727 33.40 1.51 -2.74
C LEU A 727 32.19 1.55 -1.80
N ALA A 728 31.68 2.74 -1.48
CA ALA A 728 30.50 2.89 -0.63
C ALA A 728 29.27 2.18 -1.23
N SER A 729 29.05 2.36 -2.54
CA SER A 729 27.98 1.71 -3.30
C SER A 729 28.15 0.19 -3.35
N TYR A 730 29.37 -0.28 -3.62
CA TYR A 730 29.70 -1.71 -3.64
C TYR A 730 29.43 -2.36 -2.28
N LEU A 731 29.96 -1.79 -1.19
CA LEU A 731 29.81 -2.38 0.14
C LEU A 731 28.33 -2.45 0.55
N SER A 732 27.57 -1.39 0.31
CA SER A 732 26.15 -1.36 0.63
C SER A 732 25.32 -2.36 -0.18
N ARG A 733 25.74 -2.67 -1.41
CA ARG A 733 25.03 -3.60 -2.29
C ARG A 733 25.36 -5.06 -1.97
N ASN A 734 26.61 -5.38 -1.66
CA ASN A 734 27.03 -6.77 -1.40
C ASN A 734 26.61 -7.25 -0.02
N ASP A 735 26.59 -6.37 0.96
CA ASP A 735 26.03 -6.66 2.28
C ASP A 735 25.08 -5.53 2.70
N PRO A 736 23.78 -5.64 2.39
CA PRO A 736 22.78 -4.65 2.77
C PRO A 736 22.61 -4.51 4.29
N SER A 737 23.17 -5.41 5.11
CA SER A 737 23.12 -5.30 6.57
C SER A 737 24.17 -4.33 7.12
N LEU A 738 25.19 -3.97 6.34
CA LEU A 738 26.19 -2.98 6.73
C LEU A 738 25.58 -1.57 6.70
N CYS A 739 25.93 -0.76 7.70
CA CYS A 739 25.66 0.67 7.71
C CYS A 739 26.89 1.40 7.16
N VAL A 740 26.89 1.65 5.85
CA VAL A 740 28.02 2.27 5.13
C VAL A 740 27.85 3.78 5.08
N ILE A 741 28.63 4.50 5.90
CA ILE A 741 28.63 5.95 5.97
C ILE A 741 29.84 6.48 5.20
N ARG A 742 29.60 7.26 4.13
CA ARG A 742 30.65 8.02 3.46
C ARG A 742 30.61 9.49 3.88
N MET A 743 31.71 9.94 4.45
CA MET A 743 31.91 11.30 4.93
C MET A 743 32.95 12.01 4.08
N HIS A 744 32.56 13.08 3.39
CA HIS A 744 33.51 13.97 2.73
C HIS A 744 34.01 15.00 3.75
N ALA A 745 35.27 14.89 4.19
CA ALA A 745 35.80 15.60 5.36
C ALA A 745 35.52 17.12 5.30
N PHE A 746 35.75 17.74 4.14
CA PHE A 746 35.50 19.17 3.93
C PHE A 746 34.06 19.59 4.26
N LYS A 747 33.05 18.76 3.93
CA LYS A 747 31.64 19.07 4.18
C LYS A 747 31.31 19.16 5.68
N TYR A 748 32.09 18.48 6.51
CA TYR A 748 31.91 18.44 7.97
C TYR A 748 32.79 19.46 8.72
N SER A 749 33.44 20.40 8.02
CA SER A 749 34.34 21.39 8.63
C SER A 749 33.67 22.23 9.73
N ALA A 750 32.40 22.60 9.54
CA ALA A 750 31.64 23.35 10.54
C ALA A 750 31.42 22.54 11.83
N ASP A 751 31.11 21.24 11.67
CA ASP A 751 30.88 20.33 12.78
C ASP A 751 32.19 20.05 13.53
N PHE A 752 33.31 19.86 12.83
CA PHE A 752 34.63 19.73 13.47
C PHE A 752 35.06 21.00 14.20
N ASN A 753 34.75 22.18 13.68
CA ASN A 753 35.02 23.45 14.36
C ASN A 753 34.24 23.58 15.68
N GLU A 754 32.97 23.20 15.70
CA GLU A 754 32.17 23.21 16.92
C GLU A 754 32.71 22.22 17.95
N LEU A 755 33.03 21.00 17.52
CA LEU A 755 33.53 19.94 18.40
C LEU A 755 34.92 20.26 18.97
N GLN A 756 35.80 20.88 18.17
CA GLN A 756 37.12 21.31 18.63
C GLN A 756 37.02 22.44 19.66
N LYS A 757 36.14 23.43 19.45
CA LYS A 757 35.90 24.53 20.42
C LYS A 757 35.31 24.06 21.74
N ALA A 758 34.57 22.95 21.73
CA ALA A 758 34.04 22.34 22.94
C ALA A 758 35.11 21.66 23.82
N HIS A 759 36.40 21.68 23.42
CA HIS A 759 37.55 21.15 24.19
C HIS A 759 37.38 19.69 24.66
N LEU A 760 36.78 18.83 23.84
CA LEU A 760 36.40 17.44 24.18
C LEU A 760 37.57 16.43 24.27
N THR A 761 38.77 16.84 24.64
CA THR A 761 39.95 15.94 24.72
C THR A 761 40.32 15.61 26.18
N PRO A 762 40.48 14.32 26.56
CA PRO A 762 40.39 13.11 25.73
C PRO A 762 38.94 12.72 25.41
N VAL A 763 38.69 12.30 24.16
CA VAL A 763 37.36 11.86 23.72
C VAL A 763 37.09 10.48 24.32
N ASP A 764 36.27 10.41 25.36
CA ASP A 764 35.81 9.13 25.92
C ASP A 764 34.89 8.37 24.93
N ASP A 765 34.56 7.12 25.26
CA ASP A 765 33.73 6.28 24.37
C ASP A 765 32.34 6.86 24.15
N ILE A 766 31.74 7.43 25.19
CA ILE A 766 30.43 8.07 25.11
C ILE A 766 30.49 9.23 24.12
N THR A 767 31.44 10.14 24.29
CA THR A 767 31.61 11.31 23.42
C THR A 767 31.91 10.89 21.99
N THR A 768 32.74 9.87 21.79
CA THR A 768 33.08 9.33 20.45
C THR A 768 31.84 8.83 19.72
N ILE A 769 31.01 8.06 20.41
CA ILE A 769 29.77 7.49 19.85
C ILE A 769 28.73 8.58 19.61
N ARG A 770 28.61 9.54 20.53
CA ARG A 770 27.69 10.69 20.37
C ARG A 770 28.07 11.54 19.16
N ILE A 771 29.37 11.78 18.94
CA ILE A 771 29.85 12.44 17.72
C ILE A 771 29.50 11.60 16.49
N LEU A 772 29.74 10.28 16.52
CA LEU A 772 29.43 9.41 15.39
C LEU A 772 27.94 9.44 15.04
N PHE A 773 27.06 9.40 16.04
CA PHE A 773 25.61 9.49 15.83
C PHE A 773 25.19 10.82 15.18
N ARG A 774 25.78 11.94 15.62
CA ARG A 774 25.51 13.26 15.00
C ARG A 774 25.90 13.27 13.52
N LEU A 775 27.09 12.75 13.20
CA LEU A 775 27.60 12.68 11.84
C LEU A 775 26.79 11.70 10.97
N PHE A 776 26.31 10.60 11.56
CA PHE A 776 25.42 9.65 10.93
C PHE A 776 24.07 10.27 10.56
N GLN A 777 23.40 10.98 11.48
CA GLN A 777 22.14 11.66 11.20
C GLN A 777 22.29 12.71 10.09
N LEU A 778 23.37 13.48 10.11
CA LEU A 778 23.68 14.43 9.04
C LEU A 778 23.84 13.72 7.69
N THR A 779 24.51 12.57 7.65
CA THR A 779 24.67 11.81 6.41
C THR A 779 23.34 11.28 5.86
N LEU A 780 22.41 10.87 6.73
CA LEU A 780 21.11 10.32 6.34
C LEU A 780 20.13 11.39 5.84
N PHE A 781 20.08 12.54 6.51
CA PHE A 781 18.99 13.52 6.32
C PHE A 781 19.42 14.80 5.59
N ALA A 782 20.73 15.09 5.47
CA ALA A 782 21.17 16.28 4.73
C ALA A 782 21.39 15.94 3.25
N THR A 783 20.52 16.49 2.39
CA THR A 783 20.59 16.34 0.91
C THR A 783 21.82 17.01 0.31
N THR A 784 22.33 18.08 0.93
CA THR A 784 23.59 18.75 0.59
C THR A 784 24.25 19.30 1.85
N VAL A 785 25.26 18.61 2.39
CA VAL A 785 26.14 19.12 3.47
C VAL A 785 27.09 20.20 2.93
N SER A 786 26.61 21.12 2.07
CA SER A 786 27.34 22.34 1.77
C SER A 786 26.95 23.38 2.83
N ILE A 787 27.85 24.34 3.06
CA ILE A 787 27.74 25.41 4.06
C ILE A 787 26.46 26.28 3.89
N LEU A 788 25.65 26.04 2.86
CA LEU A 788 24.64 26.96 2.33
C LEU A 788 23.18 26.57 2.52
N SER A 789 22.83 25.40 3.09
CA SER A 789 21.54 25.25 3.78
C SER A 789 21.73 25.38 5.29
N ALA A 790 22.26 26.54 5.72
CA ALA A 790 22.48 26.82 7.14
C ALA A 790 21.21 26.58 7.98
N TYR A 791 20.01 26.77 7.42
CA TYR A 791 18.76 26.50 8.13
C TYR A 791 18.44 25.00 8.25
N GLU A 792 18.29 24.28 7.15
CA GLU A 792 17.95 22.84 7.15
C GLU A 792 19.01 21.98 7.85
N SER A 793 20.29 22.28 7.60
CA SER A 793 21.39 21.59 8.28
C SER A 793 21.42 21.92 9.78
N ASN A 794 21.03 23.13 10.20
CA ASN A 794 20.96 23.47 11.63
C ASN A 794 19.79 22.81 12.33
N GLU A 795 18.63 22.65 11.69
CA GLU A 795 17.52 21.91 12.26
C GLU A 795 17.90 20.45 12.51
N ILE A 796 18.50 19.78 11.51
CA ILE A 796 19.02 18.41 11.66
C ILE A 796 20.10 18.35 12.75
N ARG A 797 21.03 19.32 12.80
CA ARG A 797 22.05 19.41 13.86
C ARG A 797 21.41 19.54 15.25
N ASN A 798 20.37 20.37 15.39
CA ASN A 798 19.69 20.58 16.66
C ASN A 798 18.93 19.32 17.10
N GLN A 799 18.22 18.67 16.17
CA GLN A 799 17.57 17.38 16.42
C GLN A 799 18.58 16.31 16.83
N ALA A 800 19.73 16.23 16.15
CA ALA A 800 20.82 15.33 16.52
C ALA A 800 21.38 15.64 17.91
N LYS A 801 21.57 16.91 18.26
CA LYS A 801 22.05 17.35 19.58
C LYS A 801 21.08 17.03 20.71
N GLN A 802 19.77 17.04 20.45
CA GLN A 802 18.75 16.63 21.41
C GLN A 802 18.72 15.11 21.55
N THR A 803 18.61 14.40 20.42
CA THR A 803 18.42 12.94 20.38
C THR A 803 19.64 12.18 20.92
N VAL A 804 20.85 12.69 20.71
CA VAL A 804 22.10 12.05 21.15
C VAL A 804 22.22 11.93 22.67
N GLN A 805 21.47 12.73 23.45
CA GLN A 805 21.51 12.71 24.92
C GLN A 805 20.99 11.39 25.50
N ILE A 806 20.16 10.68 24.73
CA ILE A 806 19.57 9.38 25.09
C ILE A 806 20.59 8.25 25.00
N LEU A 807 21.69 8.44 24.26
CA LEU A 807 22.74 7.43 24.14
C LEU A 807 23.57 7.37 25.42
N ALA A 808 23.62 6.17 26.00
CA ALA A 808 24.50 5.80 27.10
C ALA A 808 25.43 4.66 26.67
N VAL A 809 26.61 4.57 27.27
CA VAL A 809 27.55 3.46 27.06
C VAL A 809 27.74 2.71 28.37
N SER A 810 27.48 1.41 28.37
CA SER A 810 27.69 0.54 29.52
C SER A 810 28.26 -0.80 29.07
N GLY A 811 29.30 -1.28 29.75
CA GLY A 811 29.94 -2.57 29.42
C GLY A 811 30.48 -2.66 27.98
N GLY A 812 30.89 -1.54 27.37
CA GLY A 812 31.38 -1.49 25.98
C GLY A 812 30.28 -1.57 24.90
N LYS A 813 29.00 -1.61 25.30
CA LYS A 813 27.84 -1.54 24.39
C LYS A 813 27.12 -0.22 24.54
N VAL A 814 26.46 0.19 23.48
CA VAL A 814 25.59 1.37 23.48
C VAL A 814 24.18 0.94 23.88
N ALA A 815 23.54 1.71 24.74
CA ALA A 815 22.18 1.50 25.18
C ALA A 815 21.39 2.81 25.08
N LEU A 816 20.06 2.69 25.07
CA LEU A 816 19.16 3.83 25.16
C LEU A 816 18.79 4.04 26.63
N ASP A 817 18.87 5.28 27.09
CA ASP A 817 18.25 5.71 28.33
C ASP A 817 16.75 5.96 28.10
N ASP A 818 15.93 4.95 28.37
CA ASP A 818 14.49 4.98 28.15
C ASP A 818 13.77 6.06 29.00
N GLY A 819 14.34 6.45 30.15
CA GLY A 819 13.80 7.54 30.97
C GLY A 819 13.98 8.91 30.30
N THR A 820 15.18 9.15 29.77
CA THR A 820 15.48 10.37 28.99
C THR A 820 14.70 10.39 27.67
N ALA A 821 14.51 9.24 27.02
CA ALA A 821 13.72 9.12 25.79
C ALA A 821 12.24 9.51 25.99
N THR A 822 11.65 9.08 27.11
CA THR A 822 10.26 9.41 27.47
C THR A 822 10.09 10.91 27.78
N THR A 823 11.11 11.54 28.38
CA THR A 823 11.09 12.97 28.71
C THR A 823 11.20 13.88 27.47
N LEU A 824 11.90 13.41 26.43
CA LEU A 824 12.16 14.19 25.21
C LEU A 824 11.04 14.10 24.15
N SER A 825 10.00 13.29 24.36
CA SER A 825 8.87 13.10 23.43
C SER A 825 9.32 12.92 21.96
N LEU A 826 10.24 11.97 21.72
CA LEU A 826 10.76 11.72 20.37
C LEU A 826 9.68 11.25 19.39
N SER A 827 9.80 11.68 18.13
CA SER A 827 8.99 11.10 17.05
C SER A 827 9.37 9.65 16.77
N VAL A 828 8.46 8.89 16.15
CA VAL A 828 8.74 7.49 15.75
C VAL A 828 9.99 7.41 14.88
N GLU A 829 10.18 8.30 13.90
CA GLU A 829 11.37 8.31 13.07
C GLU A 829 12.66 8.54 13.87
N GLN A 830 12.66 9.52 14.77
CA GLN A 830 13.84 9.81 15.60
C GLN A 830 14.21 8.58 16.44
N LEU A 831 13.24 7.94 17.10
CA LEU A 831 13.45 6.74 17.89
C LEU A 831 13.99 5.57 17.05
N LEU A 832 13.45 5.36 15.85
CA LEU A 832 13.91 4.32 14.92
C LEU A 832 15.37 4.55 14.50
N VAL A 833 15.77 5.80 14.21
CA VAL A 833 17.17 6.13 13.86
C VAL A 833 18.11 5.81 15.03
N VAL A 834 17.75 6.15 16.27
CA VAL A 834 18.60 5.83 17.43
C VAL A 834 18.71 4.33 17.64
N ARG A 835 17.60 3.61 17.57
CA ARG A 835 17.59 2.14 17.71
C ARG A 835 18.40 1.46 16.62
N LEU A 836 18.24 1.89 15.37
CA LEU A 836 19.04 1.41 14.25
C LEU A 836 20.53 1.64 14.52
N PHE A 837 20.91 2.86 14.94
CA PHE A 837 22.29 3.17 15.25
C PHE A 837 22.86 2.27 16.36
N VAL A 838 22.12 2.10 17.47
CA VAL A 838 22.54 1.24 18.58
C VAL A 838 22.70 -0.20 18.14
N GLU A 839 21.73 -0.76 17.42
CA GLU A 839 21.76 -2.15 16.94
C GLU A 839 22.91 -2.40 15.96
N LYS A 840 23.10 -1.50 14.98
CA LYS A 840 24.18 -1.61 13.98
C LYS A 840 25.56 -1.48 14.62
N LEU A 841 25.69 -0.63 15.62
CA LEU A 841 26.97 -0.42 16.31
C LEU A 841 27.28 -1.60 17.22
N ASN A 842 26.31 -2.07 18.02
CA ASN A 842 26.51 -3.24 18.87
C ASN A 842 26.74 -4.53 18.07
N SER A 843 26.20 -4.62 16.85
CA SER A 843 26.38 -5.77 15.95
C SER A 843 27.65 -5.69 15.08
N SER A 844 28.51 -4.67 15.29
CA SER A 844 29.74 -4.47 14.50
C SER A 844 29.50 -4.34 12.99
N GLN A 845 28.44 -3.61 12.60
CA GLN A 845 27.99 -3.45 11.21
C GLN A 845 28.29 -2.06 10.60
N PHE A 846 28.96 -1.15 11.32
CA PHE A 846 29.30 0.18 10.76
C PHE A 846 30.56 0.15 9.91
N VAL A 847 30.46 0.68 8.69
CA VAL A 847 31.62 0.99 7.85
C VAL A 847 31.71 2.49 7.65
N ILE A 848 32.85 3.07 8.02
CA ILE A 848 33.10 4.51 7.87
C ILE A 848 34.09 4.72 6.73
N ILE A 849 33.72 5.57 5.77
CA ILE A 849 34.59 6.01 4.67
C ILE A 849 34.83 7.50 4.82
N PHE A 850 36.01 7.88 5.28
CA PHE A 850 36.44 9.25 5.51
C PHE A 850 37.26 9.76 4.32
N ASP A 851 36.63 10.57 3.46
CA ASP A 851 37.17 11.03 2.18
C ASP A 851 37.76 12.44 2.29
N GLY A 852 39.06 12.60 2.00
CA GLY A 852 39.73 13.90 1.90
C GLY A 852 40.24 14.44 3.23
N PHE A 853 40.91 13.62 4.06
CA PHE A 853 41.48 14.07 5.34
C PHE A 853 42.43 15.27 5.19
N ASP A 854 43.16 15.35 4.07
CA ASP A 854 44.05 16.49 3.75
C ASP A 854 43.30 17.83 3.62
N GLU A 855 41.99 17.82 3.39
CA GLU A 855 41.21 19.05 3.15
C GLU A 855 40.83 19.81 4.43
N ILE A 856 40.90 19.13 5.58
CA ILE A 856 40.58 19.68 6.91
C ILE A 856 41.83 19.91 7.76
N ALA A 857 42.97 19.32 7.37
CA ALA A 857 44.25 19.53 8.01
C ALA A 857 44.87 20.86 7.56
N PRO A 858 45.64 21.55 8.42
CA PRO A 858 45.99 21.19 9.80
C PRO A 858 44.93 21.62 10.82
N HIS A 859 43.99 22.50 10.47
CA HIS A 859 43.10 23.16 11.44
C HIS A 859 42.37 22.20 12.37
N TYR A 860 41.82 21.11 11.83
CA TYR A 860 41.08 20.09 12.58
C TYR A 860 41.87 18.79 12.77
N LYS A 861 43.14 18.76 12.36
CA LYS A 861 43.95 17.53 12.24
C LYS A 861 44.03 16.74 13.54
N ASP A 862 44.48 17.38 14.61
CA ASP A 862 44.76 16.69 15.87
C ASP A 862 43.49 16.12 16.50
N PHE A 863 42.40 16.91 16.48
CA PHE A 863 41.11 16.46 16.95
C PHE A 863 40.58 15.28 16.12
N VAL A 864 40.56 15.39 14.79
CA VAL A 864 40.01 14.34 13.92
C VAL A 864 40.88 13.08 13.93
N MET A 865 42.21 13.19 14.01
CA MET A 865 43.10 12.04 14.20
C MET A 865 42.81 11.33 15.51
N SER A 866 42.71 12.06 16.61
CA SER A 866 42.36 11.48 17.92
C SER A 866 41.00 10.79 17.88
N TYR A 867 40.01 11.42 17.24
CA TYR A 867 38.66 10.89 17.11
C TYR A 867 38.59 9.61 16.25
N LEU A 868 39.17 9.65 15.05
CA LEU A 868 39.23 8.48 14.16
C LEU A 868 40.05 7.35 14.78
N GLY A 869 41.14 7.68 15.47
CA GLY A 869 41.94 6.72 16.23
C GLY A 869 41.11 5.99 17.29
N ARG A 870 40.28 6.73 18.05
CA ARG A 870 39.37 6.11 19.03
C ARG A 870 38.30 5.25 18.35
N LEU A 871 37.69 5.73 17.27
CA LEU A 871 36.72 4.95 16.48
C LEU A 871 37.32 3.64 15.95
N ALA A 872 38.57 3.65 15.49
CA ALA A 872 39.25 2.45 15.02
C ALA A 872 39.37 1.37 16.10
N THR A 873 39.49 1.76 17.38
CA THR A 873 39.52 0.82 18.52
C THR A 873 38.15 0.30 18.92
N PHE A 874 37.06 0.97 18.52
CA PHE A 874 35.72 0.64 18.98
C PHE A 874 35.17 -0.62 18.29
N ALA A 875 34.84 -1.67 19.03
CA ALA A 875 34.44 -2.98 18.48
C ALA A 875 33.28 -2.88 17.46
N GLY A 876 32.34 -1.96 17.69
CA GLY A 876 31.20 -1.73 16.81
C GLY A 876 31.48 -1.19 15.41
N ILE A 877 32.71 -0.73 15.15
CA ILE A 877 33.14 -0.35 13.80
C ILE A 877 33.68 -1.60 13.10
N HIS A 878 33.07 -1.95 11.96
CA HIS A 878 33.50 -3.06 11.11
C HIS A 878 34.80 -2.72 10.37
N LYS A 879 34.81 -1.61 9.63
CA LYS A 879 35.95 -1.14 8.83
C LYS A 879 35.99 0.40 8.79
N LEU A 880 37.20 0.94 8.72
CA LEU A 880 37.46 2.36 8.54
C LEU A 880 38.34 2.57 7.30
N TYR A 881 37.83 3.30 6.31
CA TYR A 881 38.56 3.69 5.10
C TYR A 881 38.89 5.18 5.16
N ILE A 882 40.13 5.55 4.91
CA ILE A 882 40.57 6.95 4.95
C ILE A 882 41.26 7.29 3.63
N SER A 883 40.92 8.43 3.00
CA SER A 883 41.68 8.97 1.88
C SER A 883 42.40 10.24 2.31
N SER A 884 43.65 10.37 1.87
CA SER A 884 44.43 11.58 2.07
C SER A 884 45.50 11.73 0.98
N ARG A 885 46.28 12.81 1.05
CA ARG A 885 47.54 12.95 0.33
C ARG A 885 48.69 12.44 1.22
N PRO A 886 49.79 11.95 0.64
CA PRO A 886 50.85 11.33 1.43
C PRO A 886 51.65 12.30 2.33
N TYR A 887 51.75 13.58 1.92
CA TYR A 887 52.69 14.53 2.52
C TYR A 887 52.34 14.86 3.98
N ASN A 888 53.34 14.73 4.86
CA ASN A 888 53.30 15.06 6.30
C ASN A 888 52.34 14.25 7.19
N PHE A 889 51.61 13.27 6.65
CA PHE A 889 50.67 12.48 7.44
C PHE A 889 51.09 11.02 7.65
N ILE A 890 51.97 10.42 6.83
CA ILE A 890 52.27 8.98 6.90
C ILE A 890 52.73 8.55 8.30
N ALA A 891 53.71 9.25 8.89
CA ALA A 891 54.21 8.94 10.22
C ALA A 891 53.12 9.09 11.29
N GLU A 892 52.29 10.14 11.20
CA GLU A 892 51.18 10.38 12.14
C GLU A 892 50.05 9.36 11.97
N LEU A 893 49.74 8.95 10.75
CA LEU A 893 48.74 7.92 10.42
C LEU A 893 49.19 6.56 10.95
N LYS A 894 50.43 6.15 10.71
CA LYS A 894 51.01 4.91 11.24
C LYS A 894 51.06 4.91 12.77
N LYS A 895 51.33 6.08 13.39
CA LYS A 895 51.31 6.25 14.85
C LYS A 895 49.89 6.17 15.44
N THR A 896 48.91 6.75 14.76
CA THR A 896 47.52 6.83 15.25
C THR A 896 46.79 5.49 15.08
N PHE A 897 46.99 4.82 13.94
CA PHE A 897 46.30 3.59 13.58
C PHE A 897 47.26 2.40 13.58
N HIS A 898 47.32 1.70 14.72
CA HIS A 898 48.08 0.46 14.86
C HIS A 898 47.52 -0.62 13.91
N ASN A 899 48.39 -1.30 13.15
CA ASN A 899 48.01 -2.30 12.12
C ASN A 899 47.10 -1.76 11.01
N CYS A 900 47.34 -0.52 10.52
CA CYS A 900 46.69 -0.02 9.32
C CYS A 900 47.39 -0.51 8.04
N GLU A 901 46.63 -0.68 6.97
CA GLU A 901 47.16 -0.96 5.64
C GLU A 901 47.06 0.31 4.77
N ILE A 902 48.16 0.68 4.15
CA ILE A 902 48.25 1.88 3.30
C ILE A 902 48.42 1.45 1.84
N TYR A 903 47.61 2.05 0.99
CA TYR A 903 47.49 1.75 -0.43
C TYR A 903 47.61 3.01 -1.28
N GLN A 904 47.92 2.81 -2.56
CA GLN A 904 47.81 3.80 -3.63
C GLN A 904 46.95 3.23 -4.78
N LEU A 905 46.31 4.10 -5.56
CA LEU A 905 45.57 3.66 -6.75
C LEU A 905 46.57 3.43 -7.90
N SER A 906 46.43 2.30 -8.61
CA SER A 906 47.25 2.07 -9.79
C SER A 906 47.02 3.16 -10.86
N PRO A 907 48.08 3.65 -11.53
CA PRO A 907 47.94 4.53 -12.69
C PRO A 907 47.09 3.88 -13.79
N PHE A 908 46.44 4.68 -14.63
CA PHE A 908 45.66 4.14 -15.75
C PHE A 908 46.54 3.39 -16.74
N SER A 909 46.22 2.12 -16.95
CA SER A 909 46.77 1.31 -18.03
C SER A 909 46.30 1.83 -19.40
N MET A 910 46.93 1.39 -20.48
CA MET A 910 46.48 1.72 -21.84
C MET A 910 44.98 1.42 -22.05
N ILE A 911 44.50 0.29 -21.52
CA ILE A 911 43.09 -0.10 -21.64
C ILE A 911 42.19 0.83 -20.83
N ASP A 912 42.58 1.24 -19.63
CA ASP A 912 41.82 2.19 -18.81
C ASP A 912 41.73 3.57 -19.50
N GLN A 913 42.83 4.01 -20.13
CA GLN A 913 42.86 5.27 -20.87
C GLN A 913 41.90 5.23 -22.07
N LEU A 914 41.95 4.16 -22.86
CA LEU A 914 41.05 3.95 -24.00
C LEU A 914 39.58 3.88 -23.54
N ASN A 915 39.29 3.19 -22.44
CA ASN A 915 37.94 3.10 -21.88
C ASN A 915 37.42 4.47 -21.41
N LEU A 916 38.26 5.27 -20.76
CA LEU A 916 37.86 6.63 -20.35
C LEU A 916 37.51 7.48 -21.59
N ILE A 917 38.36 7.47 -22.61
CA ILE A 917 38.12 8.20 -23.87
C ILE A 917 36.81 7.72 -24.51
N TYR A 918 36.60 6.40 -24.58
CA TYR A 918 35.38 5.81 -25.12
C TYR A 918 34.13 6.30 -24.38
N ASN A 919 34.13 6.20 -23.04
CA ASN A 919 33.00 6.62 -22.20
C ASN A 919 32.74 8.13 -22.32
N TYR A 920 33.81 8.92 -22.39
CA TYR A 920 33.73 10.36 -22.57
C TYR A 920 33.04 10.70 -23.90
N LEU A 921 33.51 10.15 -25.01
CA LEU A 921 32.91 10.38 -26.33
C LEU A 921 31.49 9.85 -26.43
N TRP A 922 31.22 8.70 -25.80
CA TRP A 922 29.86 8.17 -25.70
C TRP A 922 28.91 9.14 -25.02
N ARG A 923 29.37 9.88 -24.01
CA ARG A 923 28.55 10.90 -23.34
C ARG A 923 28.41 12.17 -24.16
N MET A 924 29.49 12.62 -24.79
CA MET A 924 29.58 13.97 -25.35
C MET A 924 29.21 14.07 -26.84
N SER A 925 29.34 12.98 -27.63
CA SER A 925 29.10 13.00 -29.08
C SER A 925 27.94 12.08 -29.48
N ALA A 926 26.90 12.65 -30.09
CA ALA A 926 25.77 11.90 -30.63
C ALA A 926 26.17 11.05 -31.86
N ASP A 927 27.09 11.57 -32.68
CA ASP A 927 27.54 10.88 -33.90
C ASP A 927 28.43 9.68 -33.57
N TRP A 928 29.22 9.76 -32.50
CA TRP A 928 29.95 8.62 -31.95
C TRP A 928 29.03 7.43 -31.65
N LYS A 929 27.84 7.67 -31.10
CA LYS A 929 26.84 6.61 -30.79
C LYS A 929 26.26 5.94 -32.03
N LYS A 930 26.25 6.63 -33.19
CA LYS A 930 25.76 6.09 -34.47
C LYS A 930 26.86 5.41 -35.28
N CYS A 931 28.12 5.71 -34.96
CA CYS A 931 29.30 5.17 -35.64
C CYS A 931 29.40 3.63 -35.51
N ARG A 932 29.92 2.95 -36.54
CA ARG A 932 30.12 1.49 -36.51
C ARG A 932 31.18 1.11 -35.46
N LYS A 933 31.06 -0.08 -34.89
CA LYS A 933 31.99 -0.58 -33.85
C LYS A 933 33.46 -0.50 -34.26
N ASN A 934 33.82 -1.00 -35.45
CA ASN A 934 35.20 -0.94 -35.95
C ASN A 934 35.69 0.49 -36.20
N ASP A 935 34.81 1.37 -36.67
CA ASP A 935 35.13 2.77 -36.91
C ASP A 935 35.41 3.51 -35.59
N ARG A 936 34.64 3.22 -34.54
CA ARG A 936 34.94 3.72 -33.18
C ARG A 936 36.32 3.28 -32.71
N TYR A 937 36.71 2.01 -32.90
CA TYR A 937 38.03 1.55 -32.48
C TYR A 937 39.17 2.22 -33.24
N ARG A 938 38.99 2.49 -34.54
CA ARG A 938 39.98 3.22 -35.34
C ARG A 938 40.16 4.65 -34.85
N VAL A 939 39.06 5.36 -34.62
CA VAL A 939 39.11 6.73 -34.10
C VAL A 939 39.63 6.77 -32.66
N LEU A 940 39.28 5.79 -31.83
CA LEU A 940 39.78 5.68 -30.46
C LEU A 940 41.30 5.46 -30.42
N TYR A 941 41.81 4.59 -31.30
CA TYR A 941 43.25 4.36 -31.43
C TYR A 941 43.98 5.56 -31.99
N LEU A 942 43.40 6.25 -32.98
CA LEU A 942 43.89 7.54 -33.46
C LEU A 942 44.02 8.53 -32.30
N LEU A 943 42.96 8.69 -31.49
CA LEU A 943 42.97 9.56 -30.32
C LEU A 943 44.03 9.13 -29.30
N TYR A 944 44.17 7.84 -29.02
CA TYR A 944 45.23 7.35 -28.15
C TYR A 944 46.62 7.73 -28.65
N VAL A 945 46.91 7.55 -29.94
CA VAL A 945 48.20 7.95 -30.52
C VAL A 945 48.41 9.47 -30.47
N LEU A 946 47.36 10.26 -30.74
CA LEU A 946 47.38 11.71 -30.60
C LEU A 946 47.68 12.16 -29.16
N ASN A 947 47.36 11.33 -28.15
CA ASN A 947 47.62 11.59 -26.74
C ASN A 947 48.99 11.05 -26.24
N PHE A 948 49.49 9.95 -26.81
CA PHE A 948 50.65 9.22 -26.28
C PHE A 948 52.01 9.88 -26.57
N ARG A 949 52.15 10.57 -27.70
CA ARG A 949 53.46 11.00 -28.26
C ARG A 949 54.29 12.00 -27.45
N ARG A 950 53.69 12.75 -26.52
CA ARG A 950 54.39 13.81 -25.76
C ARG A 950 54.03 13.90 -24.27
N MET A 951 53.02 13.15 -23.80
CA MET A 951 52.42 13.35 -22.46
C MET A 951 52.12 12.04 -21.72
N SER A 952 52.77 10.92 -22.09
CA SER A 952 52.45 9.56 -21.61
C SER A 952 52.29 9.45 -20.08
N LYS A 953 53.17 10.10 -19.30
CA LYS A 953 53.11 10.09 -17.83
C LYS A 953 51.87 10.82 -17.29
N LEU A 954 51.48 11.95 -17.87
CA LEU A 954 50.29 12.71 -17.47
C LEU A 954 49.00 12.00 -17.87
N MET A 955 48.99 11.33 -19.02
CA MET A 955 47.81 10.60 -19.52
C MET A 955 47.46 9.36 -18.66
N SER A 956 48.39 8.91 -17.80
CA SER A 956 48.12 7.87 -16.80
C SER A 956 47.34 8.38 -15.57
N THR A 957 47.27 9.70 -15.36
CA THR A 957 46.46 10.31 -14.30
C THR A 957 45.05 10.59 -14.82
N PRO A 958 43.99 10.09 -14.16
CA PRO A 958 42.60 10.22 -14.61
C PRO A 958 42.16 11.65 -14.94
N LEU A 959 42.46 12.61 -14.06
CA LEU A 959 42.02 14.00 -14.24
C LEU A 959 42.66 14.65 -15.47
N PHE A 960 43.98 14.46 -15.69
CA PHE A 960 44.65 15.02 -16.87
C PHE A 960 44.12 14.41 -18.17
N LEU A 961 43.87 13.09 -18.19
CA LEU A 961 43.27 12.44 -19.35
C LEU A 961 41.86 12.97 -19.64
N TYR A 962 41.02 13.11 -18.62
CA TYR A 962 39.67 13.67 -18.77
C TYR A 962 39.70 15.10 -19.34
N MET A 963 40.56 15.96 -18.81
CA MET A 963 40.72 17.33 -19.31
C MET A 963 41.22 17.36 -20.75
N ARG A 964 42.13 16.44 -21.09
CA ARG A 964 42.63 16.30 -22.46
C ARG A 964 41.53 15.85 -23.42
N CYS A 965 40.66 14.92 -23.00
CA CYS A 965 39.47 14.55 -23.78
C CYS A 965 38.57 15.77 -24.05
N ALA A 966 38.33 16.60 -23.03
CA ALA A 966 37.51 17.81 -23.18
C ALA A 966 38.12 18.81 -24.17
N MET A 967 39.45 18.96 -24.18
CA MET A 967 40.13 19.83 -25.15
C MET A 967 40.15 19.25 -26.57
N LEU A 968 40.20 17.92 -26.70
CA LEU A 968 40.21 17.24 -28.00
C LEU A 968 38.83 17.16 -28.66
N LEU A 969 37.74 17.27 -27.90
CA LEU A 969 36.39 17.12 -28.44
C LEU A 969 36.06 18.13 -29.57
N PRO A 970 36.30 19.45 -29.43
CA PRO A 970 36.04 20.39 -30.52
C PRO A 970 36.92 20.15 -31.76
N ILE A 971 38.12 19.61 -31.56
CA ILE A 971 39.02 19.22 -32.66
C ILE A 971 38.46 18.01 -33.38
N LEU A 972 38.02 17.01 -32.62
CA LEU A 972 37.38 15.81 -33.18
C LEU A 972 36.14 16.20 -34.01
N GLU A 973 35.28 17.06 -33.48
CA GLU A 973 34.06 17.53 -34.17
C GLU A 973 34.36 18.30 -35.47
N ARG A 974 35.52 18.97 -35.54
CA ARG A 974 35.93 19.73 -36.73
C ARG A 974 36.57 18.86 -37.82
N TYR A 975 37.40 17.89 -37.43
CA TYR A 975 38.27 17.17 -38.37
C TYR A 975 37.85 15.70 -38.60
N VAL A 976 36.86 15.19 -37.87
CA VAL A 976 36.32 13.84 -38.04
C VAL A 976 34.85 13.92 -38.42
N ASP A 977 34.53 13.45 -39.62
CA ASP A 977 33.15 13.30 -40.07
C ASP A 977 32.72 11.83 -39.96
N PHE A 978 31.94 11.56 -38.92
CA PHE A 978 31.39 10.24 -38.65
C PHE A 978 30.33 9.80 -39.66
N SER A 979 29.67 10.74 -40.35
CA SER A 979 28.64 10.45 -41.35
C SER A 979 29.27 10.02 -42.67
N SER A 980 30.29 10.74 -43.13
CA SER A 980 31.05 10.37 -44.34
C SER A 980 32.16 9.35 -44.08
N ARG A 981 32.39 8.96 -42.81
CA ARG A 981 33.46 8.05 -42.36
C ARG A 981 34.84 8.54 -42.83
N THR A 982 35.11 9.84 -42.71
CA THR A 982 36.39 10.45 -43.13
C THR A 982 37.05 11.24 -42.01
N VAL A 983 38.38 11.30 -42.03
CA VAL A 983 39.19 12.14 -41.14
C VAL A 983 40.02 13.08 -42.00
N GLU A 984 40.01 14.38 -41.70
CA GLU A 984 40.92 15.34 -42.33
C GLU A 984 42.35 15.10 -41.83
N ARG A 985 43.33 14.97 -42.76
CA ARG A 985 44.74 14.79 -42.38
C ARG A 985 45.27 15.89 -41.47
N ALA A 986 44.72 17.10 -41.61
CA ALA A 986 45.00 18.25 -40.75
C ALA A 986 44.76 17.98 -39.26
N ILE A 987 44.01 16.94 -38.86
CA ILE A 987 43.89 16.52 -37.46
C ILE A 987 45.25 16.15 -36.84
N SER A 988 46.17 15.63 -37.66
CA SER A 988 47.53 15.34 -37.23
C SER A 988 48.33 16.62 -36.98
N ASP A 989 47.96 17.70 -37.65
CA ASP A 989 48.46 19.05 -37.40
C ASP A 989 47.74 19.76 -36.24
N GLN A 990 46.73 19.13 -35.65
CA GLN A 990 46.10 19.58 -34.40
C GLN A 990 46.66 18.85 -33.16
N GLN A 991 47.70 18.03 -33.33
CA GLN A 991 48.46 17.40 -32.24
C GLN A 991 49.06 18.41 -31.24
N TYR A 992 49.02 19.71 -31.57
CA TYR A 992 49.64 20.80 -30.84
C TYR A 992 48.72 21.55 -29.88
N ILE A 993 47.64 20.93 -29.38
CA ILE A 993 47.15 21.35 -28.05
C ILE A 993 48.33 21.18 -27.10
N ASP A 994 48.92 22.32 -26.82
CA ASP A 994 50.17 22.50 -26.14
C ASP A 994 50.01 22.06 -24.67
N GLN A 995 51.02 21.37 -24.15
CA GLN A 995 51.13 21.00 -22.74
C GLN A 995 50.90 22.23 -21.84
N LEU A 996 51.29 23.42 -22.31
CA LEU A 996 51.01 24.71 -21.67
C LEU A 996 49.51 24.97 -21.49
N GLN A 997 48.68 24.70 -22.51
CA GLN A 997 47.23 24.90 -22.41
C GLN A 997 46.58 23.88 -21.47
N LEU A 998 47.00 22.61 -21.52
CA LEU A 998 46.44 21.59 -20.64
C LEU A 998 46.72 21.93 -19.16
N VAL A 999 47.97 22.29 -18.85
CA VAL A 999 48.39 22.64 -17.48
C VAL A 999 47.74 23.96 -17.05
N SER A 1000 47.69 24.97 -17.92
CA SER A 1000 47.00 26.23 -17.63
C SER A 1000 45.52 26.01 -17.35
N ASN A 1001 44.81 25.23 -18.18
CA ASN A 1001 43.40 24.92 -17.97
C ASN A 1001 43.18 24.13 -16.68
N PHE A 1002 44.10 23.22 -16.32
CA PHE A 1002 44.06 22.51 -15.06
C PHE A 1002 44.18 23.46 -13.87
N VAL A 1003 45.16 24.38 -13.93
CA VAL A 1003 45.35 25.39 -12.90
C VAL A 1003 44.10 26.26 -12.76
N GLU A 1004 43.51 26.74 -13.86
CA GLU A 1004 42.26 27.50 -13.81
C GLU A 1004 41.13 26.69 -13.18
N GLN A 1005 40.94 25.43 -13.59
CA GLN A 1005 39.92 24.57 -13.00
C GLN A 1005 40.14 24.33 -11.50
N LYS A 1006 41.40 24.16 -11.05
CA LYS A 1006 41.72 24.05 -9.62
C LYS A 1006 41.37 25.31 -8.85
N LEU A 1007 41.58 26.49 -9.43
CA LEU A 1007 41.19 27.75 -8.81
C LEU A 1007 39.66 27.93 -8.81
N VAL A 1008 38.95 27.52 -9.87
CA VAL A 1008 37.48 27.51 -9.90
C VAL A 1008 36.94 26.62 -8.79
N ILE A 1009 37.43 25.38 -8.67
CA ILE A 1009 37.04 24.44 -7.60
C ILE A 1009 37.36 25.01 -6.22
N LEU A 1010 38.53 25.64 -6.04
CA LEU A 1010 38.88 26.29 -4.78
C LEU A 1010 37.85 27.37 -4.40
N ASN A 1011 37.46 28.21 -5.36
CA ASN A 1011 36.56 29.34 -5.12
C ASN A 1011 35.10 28.92 -4.92
N ALA A 1012 34.61 27.93 -5.68
CA ALA A 1012 33.23 27.44 -5.60
C ALA A 1012 33.06 26.42 -4.47
N ASP A 1013 33.88 25.36 -4.46
CA ASP A 1013 33.67 24.22 -3.56
C ASP A 1013 34.33 24.42 -2.18
N LYS A 1014 35.48 25.11 -2.11
CA LYS A 1014 36.31 25.15 -0.89
C LYS A 1014 36.26 26.46 -0.10
N CYS A 1015 35.85 27.56 -0.73
CA CYS A 1015 35.68 28.87 -0.09
C CYS A 1015 34.23 29.18 0.31
N GLY A 1016 33.26 28.33 -0.03
CA GLY A 1016 31.85 28.51 0.34
C GLY A 1016 31.08 29.58 -0.46
N THR A 1017 31.64 30.06 -1.57
CA THR A 1017 30.99 31.01 -2.48
C THR A 1017 30.09 30.23 -3.45
N THR A 1018 28.77 30.43 -3.42
CA THR A 1018 27.87 29.77 -4.39
C THR A 1018 28.20 30.14 -5.84
N ASP A 1019 27.85 29.26 -6.78
CA ASP A 1019 27.80 29.59 -8.21
C ASP A 1019 26.97 30.86 -8.48
N THR A 1020 25.95 31.13 -7.67
CA THR A 1020 25.13 32.36 -7.71
C THR A 1020 25.84 33.59 -7.14
N ALA A 1021 26.67 33.46 -6.11
CA ALA A 1021 27.48 34.56 -5.58
C ALA A 1021 28.62 34.93 -6.54
N LEU A 1022 29.11 33.96 -7.31
CA LEU A 1022 30.00 34.20 -8.45
C LEU A 1022 29.32 34.93 -9.62
N LEU A 1023 28.01 35.20 -9.59
CA LEU A 1023 27.33 36.08 -10.56
C LEU A 1023 27.28 37.55 -10.12
N ILE A 1024 27.69 37.86 -8.88
CA ILE A 1024 27.74 39.24 -8.37
C ILE A 1024 29.04 39.90 -8.85
N PRO A 1025 28.98 40.99 -9.64
CA PRO A 1025 30.18 41.58 -10.28
C PRO A 1025 31.30 41.97 -9.31
N ALA A 1026 30.96 42.47 -8.12
CA ALA A 1026 31.93 42.84 -7.09
C ALA A 1026 32.68 41.62 -6.52
N LEU A 1027 31.97 40.50 -6.30
CA LEU A 1027 32.58 39.24 -5.83
C LEU A 1027 33.40 38.57 -6.94
N GLN A 1028 33.00 38.71 -8.20
CA GLN A 1028 33.83 38.29 -9.34
C GLN A 1028 35.16 39.05 -9.37
N GLN A 1029 35.15 40.38 -9.21
CA GLN A 1029 36.38 41.16 -9.17
C GLN A 1029 37.28 40.79 -7.99
N LEU A 1030 36.73 40.61 -6.80
CA LEU A 1030 37.48 40.13 -5.63
C LEU A 1030 38.10 38.74 -5.85
N THR A 1031 37.35 37.82 -6.46
CA THR A 1031 37.82 36.47 -6.79
C THR A 1031 38.93 36.50 -7.85
N LEU A 1032 38.80 37.34 -8.87
CA LEU A 1032 39.83 37.53 -9.90
C LEU A 1032 41.12 38.11 -9.30
N SER A 1033 41.01 39.09 -8.40
CA SER A 1033 42.16 39.65 -7.67
C SER A 1033 42.83 38.58 -6.81
N ALA A 1034 42.07 37.86 -5.99
CA ALA A 1034 42.59 36.81 -5.14
C ALA A 1034 43.26 35.67 -5.93
N ASN A 1035 42.71 35.31 -7.10
CA ASN A 1035 43.32 34.32 -7.98
C ASN A 1035 44.64 34.82 -8.60
N LYS A 1036 44.74 36.11 -8.91
CA LYS A 1036 45.98 36.72 -9.37
C LYS A 1036 47.06 36.64 -8.29
N ASP A 1037 46.74 37.03 -7.05
CA ASP A 1037 47.67 36.98 -5.93
C ASP A 1037 48.13 35.54 -5.64
N ARG A 1038 47.21 34.57 -5.69
CA ARG A 1038 47.55 33.14 -5.57
C ARG A 1038 48.51 32.67 -6.66
N LYS A 1039 48.29 33.08 -7.91
CA LYS A 1039 49.20 32.72 -9.02
C LYS A 1039 50.58 33.34 -8.82
N GLU A 1040 50.68 34.59 -8.38
CA GLU A 1040 51.99 35.21 -8.06
C GLU A 1040 52.71 34.47 -6.93
N LYS A 1041 51.98 34.06 -5.89
CA LYS A 1041 52.53 33.22 -4.82
C LYS A 1041 53.07 31.88 -5.36
N LEU A 1042 52.29 31.18 -6.19
CA LEU A 1042 52.69 29.89 -6.79
C LEU A 1042 53.91 30.02 -7.71
N LYS A 1043 54.03 31.14 -8.45
CA LYS A 1043 55.21 31.48 -9.24
C LYS A 1043 56.47 31.55 -8.38
N LEU A 1044 56.43 32.24 -7.25
CA LEU A 1044 57.58 32.36 -6.35
C LEU A 1044 57.95 31.01 -5.72
N PHE A 1045 56.96 30.22 -5.29
CA PHE A 1045 57.20 28.85 -4.81
C PHE A 1045 57.88 27.97 -5.85
N ALA A 1046 57.47 28.08 -7.12
CA ALA A 1046 58.10 27.33 -8.19
C ALA A 1046 59.58 27.68 -8.38
N ILE A 1047 59.94 28.96 -8.23
CA ILE A 1047 61.36 29.37 -8.23
C ILE A 1047 62.10 28.75 -7.05
N LEU A 1048 61.48 28.67 -5.87
CA LEU A 1048 62.09 28.03 -4.71
C LEU A 1048 62.31 26.52 -4.89
N THR A 1049 61.35 25.84 -5.50
CA THR A 1049 61.38 24.40 -5.72
C THR A 1049 62.42 23.98 -6.76
N LEU A 1050 62.57 24.74 -7.84
CA LEU A 1050 63.38 24.33 -8.99
C LEU A 1050 64.82 24.84 -8.96
N PHE A 1051 65.09 25.98 -8.32
CA PHE A 1051 66.41 26.62 -8.35
C PHE A 1051 67.10 26.56 -7.00
N HIS A 1052 68.42 26.33 -7.02
CA HIS A 1052 69.23 26.27 -5.81
C HIS A 1052 69.47 27.68 -5.22
N GLU A 1053 69.91 27.76 -3.96
CA GLU A 1053 69.99 29.02 -3.21
C GLU A 1053 70.75 30.14 -3.92
N GLU A 1054 71.89 29.83 -4.54
CA GLU A 1054 72.71 30.79 -5.29
C GLU A 1054 72.02 31.33 -6.55
N GLU A 1055 71.18 30.53 -7.18
CA GLU A 1055 70.38 30.94 -8.34
C GLU A 1055 69.19 31.78 -7.90
N ARG A 1056 68.56 31.44 -6.78
CA ARG A 1056 67.46 32.22 -6.19
C ARG A 1056 67.89 33.63 -5.80
N LYS A 1057 69.09 33.80 -5.22
CA LYS A 1057 69.66 35.13 -4.90
C LYS A 1057 69.86 36.00 -6.14
N ARG A 1058 70.09 35.39 -7.31
CA ARG A 1058 70.24 36.09 -8.60
C ARG A 1058 68.89 36.40 -9.26
N LEU A 1059 67.90 35.54 -9.05
CA LEU A 1059 66.57 35.67 -9.69
C LEU A 1059 65.61 36.55 -8.88
N LEU A 1060 65.51 36.35 -7.57
CA LEU A 1060 64.52 37.01 -6.71
C LEU A 1060 65.09 38.27 -6.06
N SER A 1061 64.30 39.35 -6.04
CA SER A 1061 64.64 40.57 -5.28
C SER A 1061 64.59 40.33 -3.77
N ASN A 1062 65.19 41.23 -2.97
CA ASN A 1062 65.13 41.14 -1.51
C ASN A 1062 63.68 41.17 -0.98
N GLU A 1063 62.78 41.92 -1.64
CA GLU A 1063 61.36 41.96 -1.30
C GLU A 1063 60.66 40.64 -1.63
N GLU A 1064 60.95 40.05 -2.79
CA GLU A 1064 60.41 38.74 -3.19
C GLU A 1064 60.86 37.63 -2.22
N GLN A 1065 62.11 37.67 -1.76
CA GLN A 1065 62.64 36.71 -0.76
C GLN A 1065 61.95 36.85 0.60
N LEU A 1066 61.63 38.08 1.03
CA LEU A 1066 60.88 38.33 2.27
C LEU A 1066 59.42 37.85 2.14
N LEU A 1067 58.78 38.13 0.99
CA LEU A 1067 57.42 37.69 0.68
C LEU A 1067 57.30 36.16 0.70
N VAL A 1068 58.26 35.47 0.10
CA VAL A 1068 58.34 34.00 0.14
C VAL A 1068 58.37 33.48 1.56
N THR A 1069 59.16 34.09 2.46
CA THR A 1069 59.25 33.67 3.85
C THR A 1069 57.89 33.75 4.56
N ASN A 1070 57.09 34.76 4.26
CA ASN A 1070 55.72 34.88 4.78
C ASN A 1070 54.78 33.83 4.16
N TYR A 1071 54.89 33.61 2.85
CA TYR A 1071 54.09 32.61 2.14
C TYR A 1071 54.38 31.16 2.58
N LEU A 1072 55.62 30.83 2.94
CA LEU A 1072 55.97 29.51 3.48
C LEU A 1072 55.27 29.24 4.82
N LYS A 1073 55.13 30.28 5.68
CA LYS A 1073 54.35 30.17 6.93
C LYS A 1073 52.90 29.81 6.66
N GLU A 1074 52.31 30.31 5.59
CA GLU A 1074 50.93 29.96 5.22
C GLU A 1074 50.80 28.50 4.78
N ILE A 1075 51.83 27.88 4.17
CA ILE A 1075 51.83 26.44 3.88
C ILE A 1075 51.94 25.64 5.19
N LEU A 1076 52.81 26.05 6.11
CA LEU A 1076 52.92 25.41 7.44
C LEU A 1076 51.61 25.49 8.23
N GLN A 1077 50.90 26.60 8.12
CA GLN A 1077 49.57 26.80 8.70
C GLN A 1077 48.46 26.10 7.89
N GLY A 1078 48.78 25.51 6.74
CA GLY A 1078 47.87 24.85 5.80
C GLY A 1078 46.74 25.71 5.26
N ASN A 1079 46.99 27.02 5.17
CA ASN A 1079 46.11 27.95 4.48
C ASN A 1079 46.19 27.78 2.95
N GLU A 1080 47.18 27.06 2.44
CA GLU A 1080 47.28 26.70 1.02
C GLU A 1080 46.42 25.46 0.70
N LYS A 1081 45.28 25.66 0.01
CA LYS A 1081 44.30 24.62 -0.35
C LYS A 1081 44.06 24.46 -1.86
N THR A 1082 44.85 25.10 -2.73
CA THR A 1082 44.70 24.96 -4.20
C THR A 1082 44.86 23.51 -4.65
N GLY A 1083 45.58 22.73 -3.86
CA GLY A 1083 45.95 21.36 -4.18
C GLY A 1083 47.01 21.24 -5.27
N ILE A 1084 47.61 22.36 -5.69
CA ILE A 1084 48.81 22.44 -6.52
C ILE A 1084 50.05 22.29 -5.65
N ILE A 1085 50.07 22.96 -4.49
CA ILE A 1085 51.06 22.71 -3.42
C ILE A 1085 50.49 21.63 -2.50
N LEU A 1086 51.37 20.73 -2.07
CA LEU A 1086 51.06 19.58 -1.24
C LEU A 1086 51.54 19.74 0.20
N GLY A 1087 52.57 20.56 0.40
CA GLY A 1087 53.21 20.77 1.70
C GLY A 1087 54.63 21.30 1.53
N LEU A 1088 55.41 21.18 2.60
CA LEU A 1088 56.83 21.51 2.64
C LEU A 1088 57.65 20.26 2.96
N LEU A 1089 58.80 20.13 2.30
CA LEU A 1089 59.85 19.17 2.61
C LEU A 1089 61.16 19.96 2.66
N ASP A 1090 61.87 19.94 3.79
CA ASP A 1090 63.11 20.69 4.02
C ASP A 1090 63.00 22.19 3.64
N ASP A 1091 61.93 22.85 4.09
CA ASP A 1091 61.59 24.25 3.75
C ASP A 1091 61.35 24.55 2.26
N ILE A 1092 61.23 23.52 1.42
CA ILE A 1092 60.94 23.64 -0.01
C ILE A 1092 59.48 23.26 -0.30
N PRO A 1093 58.70 24.13 -0.99
CA PRO A 1093 57.35 23.81 -1.44
C PRO A 1093 57.32 22.57 -2.34
N GLN A 1094 56.46 21.61 -1.99
CA GLN A 1094 56.24 20.39 -2.76
C GLN A 1094 55.04 20.58 -3.69
N PHE A 1095 55.30 20.58 -5.00
CA PHE A 1095 54.24 20.63 -6.01
C PHE A 1095 53.67 19.24 -6.29
N GLY A 1096 52.35 19.17 -6.45
CA GLY A 1096 51.55 17.97 -6.82
C GLY A 1096 52.15 17.17 -7.96
N HIS A 1097 52.76 17.88 -8.89
CA HIS A 1097 53.53 17.32 -9.97
C HIS A 1097 54.57 18.35 -10.38
N ARG A 1098 55.79 17.90 -10.70
CA ARG A 1098 56.92 18.77 -11.12
C ARG A 1098 56.53 19.73 -12.25
N ILE A 1099 55.66 19.28 -13.16
CA ILE A 1099 55.12 20.10 -14.26
C ILE A 1099 54.50 21.42 -13.80
N PHE A 1100 53.88 21.47 -12.61
CA PHE A 1100 53.29 22.71 -12.11
C PHE A 1100 54.38 23.66 -11.64
N ALA A 1101 55.41 23.15 -10.96
CA ALA A 1101 56.59 23.96 -10.63
C ALA A 1101 57.22 24.52 -11.93
N GLU A 1102 57.40 23.69 -12.96
CA GLU A 1102 57.99 24.12 -14.23
C GLU A 1102 57.09 25.14 -14.97
N TYR A 1103 55.78 24.95 -14.95
CA TYR A 1103 54.81 25.89 -15.51
C TYR A 1103 54.82 27.23 -14.78
N PHE A 1104 54.74 27.23 -13.45
CA PHE A 1104 54.72 28.47 -12.66
C PHE A 1104 56.07 29.19 -12.68
N ALA A 1105 57.19 28.45 -12.68
CA ALA A 1105 58.51 29.04 -12.90
C ALA A 1105 58.60 29.66 -14.30
N ALA A 1106 58.10 28.99 -15.34
CA ALA A 1106 58.02 29.58 -16.68
C ALA A 1106 57.14 30.84 -16.73
N CYS A 1107 55.99 30.86 -16.03
CA CYS A 1107 55.15 32.05 -15.89
C CYS A 1107 55.88 33.19 -15.17
N TRP A 1108 56.65 32.88 -14.12
CA TRP A 1108 57.46 33.87 -13.40
C TRP A 1108 58.53 34.44 -14.33
N LEU A 1109 59.26 33.56 -15.03
CA LEU A 1109 60.29 33.97 -15.98
C LEU A 1109 59.68 34.86 -17.06
N PHE A 1110 58.56 34.44 -17.65
CA PHE A 1110 57.87 35.20 -18.67
C PHE A 1110 57.43 36.59 -18.21
N GLY A 1111 56.82 36.71 -17.02
CA GLY A 1111 56.42 38.00 -16.45
C GLY A 1111 57.57 38.92 -16.09
N ASN A 1112 58.77 38.36 -15.89
CA ASN A 1112 59.99 39.07 -15.52
C ASN A 1112 60.99 39.20 -16.68
N LYS A 1113 60.56 38.92 -17.93
CA LYS A 1113 61.44 38.81 -19.10
C LYS A 1113 62.33 40.03 -19.37
N ASP A 1114 61.87 41.23 -19.04
CA ASP A 1114 62.62 42.46 -19.25
C ASP A 1114 63.77 42.63 -18.24
N ARG A 1115 63.69 42.02 -17.04
CA ARG A 1115 64.80 41.95 -16.07
C ARG A 1115 65.99 41.19 -16.63
N PHE A 1116 65.80 40.39 -17.68
CA PHE A 1116 66.80 39.42 -18.15
C PHE A 1116 67.78 39.98 -19.17
N ARG A 1117 67.63 41.23 -19.61
CA ARG A 1117 68.63 41.88 -20.46
C ARG A 1117 69.98 42.05 -19.75
N GLU A 1118 69.97 42.07 -18.41
CA GLU A 1118 71.15 42.34 -17.56
C GLU A 1118 71.58 41.17 -16.67
N VAL A 1119 70.83 40.05 -16.64
CA VAL A 1119 71.07 38.93 -15.71
C VAL A 1119 71.76 37.75 -16.43
N ASP A 1120 72.99 37.42 -16.03
CA ASP A 1120 73.81 36.35 -16.64
C ASP A 1120 73.27 34.92 -16.47
N PHE A 1121 72.21 34.72 -15.70
CA PHE A 1121 71.62 33.41 -15.41
C PHE A 1121 71.17 32.65 -16.68
N PHE A 1122 70.54 33.31 -17.65
CA PHE A 1122 70.08 32.66 -18.90
C PHE A 1122 71.23 32.30 -19.85
N ARG A 1123 72.43 32.85 -19.60
CA ARG A 1123 73.68 32.48 -20.27
C ARG A 1123 74.44 31.39 -19.49
N SER A 1124 73.99 31.06 -18.27
CA SER A 1124 74.63 30.07 -17.41
C SER A 1124 74.32 28.65 -17.87
N ARG A 1125 75.25 27.73 -17.58
CA ARG A 1125 75.14 26.31 -17.95
C ARG A 1125 73.94 25.63 -17.25
N SER A 1126 73.56 26.10 -16.06
CA SER A 1126 72.45 25.53 -15.27
C SER A 1126 71.11 25.65 -15.96
N TYR A 1127 70.82 26.77 -16.65
CA TYR A 1127 69.53 26.97 -17.33
C TYR A 1127 69.34 26.04 -18.55
N TRP A 1128 70.44 25.58 -19.16
CA TRP A 1128 70.42 24.78 -20.40
C TRP A 1128 70.56 23.27 -20.18
N THR A 1129 70.42 22.79 -18.94
CA THR A 1129 70.38 21.35 -18.62
C THR A 1129 69.13 20.68 -19.18
N ASP A 1130 69.18 19.37 -19.43
CA ASP A 1130 68.01 18.62 -19.92
C ASP A 1130 66.87 18.61 -18.89
N GLU A 1131 67.23 18.76 -17.61
CA GLU A 1131 66.32 18.86 -16.48
C GLU A 1131 65.30 20.01 -16.59
N PHE A 1132 65.69 21.17 -17.15
CA PHE A 1132 64.77 22.31 -17.36
C PHE A 1132 64.14 22.37 -18.74
N SER A 1133 64.22 21.29 -19.53
CA SER A 1133 63.70 21.27 -20.91
C SER A 1133 62.21 21.60 -21.01
N LEU A 1134 61.39 21.14 -20.06
CA LEU A 1134 59.95 21.41 -20.04
C LEU A 1134 59.62 22.84 -19.57
N LEU A 1135 60.34 23.35 -18.57
CA LEU A 1135 60.24 24.76 -18.17
C LEU A 1135 60.57 25.70 -19.34
N ARG A 1136 61.64 25.40 -20.09
CA ARG A 1136 62.02 26.17 -21.28
C ARG A 1136 60.95 26.10 -22.37
N ASP A 1137 60.42 24.91 -22.65
CA ASP A 1137 59.33 24.76 -23.63
C ASP A 1137 58.11 25.63 -23.24
N PHE A 1138 57.67 25.60 -21.98
CA PHE A 1138 56.59 26.49 -21.52
C PHE A 1138 56.92 27.98 -21.70
N PHE A 1139 58.11 28.40 -21.28
CA PHE A 1139 58.56 29.79 -21.41
C PHE A 1139 58.59 30.23 -22.88
N ASP A 1140 59.18 29.43 -23.76
CA ASP A 1140 59.28 29.72 -25.18
C ASP A 1140 57.91 29.83 -25.83
N ARG A 1141 56.98 28.94 -25.48
CA ARG A 1141 55.60 28.97 -25.95
C ARG A 1141 54.84 30.21 -25.48
N MET A 1142 55.06 30.67 -24.24
CA MET A 1142 54.50 31.92 -23.74
C MET A 1142 55.03 33.12 -24.55
N VAL A 1143 56.34 33.18 -24.81
CA VAL A 1143 56.99 34.22 -25.62
C VAL A 1143 56.41 34.29 -27.03
N LEU A 1144 56.26 33.15 -27.69
CA LEU A 1144 55.76 33.12 -29.06
C LEU A 1144 54.29 33.53 -29.19
N ARG A 1145 53.45 33.30 -28.16
CA ARG A 1145 52.05 33.76 -28.18
C ARG A 1145 51.89 35.28 -28.22
N GLU A 1146 52.86 36.02 -27.68
CA GLU A 1146 52.89 37.48 -27.77
C GLU A 1146 53.68 37.99 -28.99
N SER A 1147 54.35 37.11 -29.74
CA SER A 1147 55.21 37.49 -30.86
C SER A 1147 54.44 37.45 -32.18
N ILE A 1148 54.20 38.62 -32.79
CA ILE A 1148 53.46 38.74 -34.05
C ILE A 1148 54.32 38.24 -35.24
N GLY A 1149 53.76 37.35 -36.07
CA GLY A 1149 54.40 36.83 -37.29
C GLY A 1149 55.52 35.81 -37.05
N CYS A 1150 55.49 35.11 -35.92
CA CYS A 1150 56.49 34.09 -35.53
C CYS A 1150 55.97 32.66 -35.73
N GLU A 1151 55.20 32.41 -36.80
CA GLU A 1151 54.61 31.11 -37.12
C GLU A 1151 55.70 30.06 -37.36
N LEU A 1152 56.84 30.46 -37.94
CA LEU A 1152 57.98 29.57 -38.17
C LEU A 1152 58.64 29.13 -36.85
N HIS A 1153 58.78 30.03 -35.87
CA HIS A 1153 59.25 29.66 -34.52
C HIS A 1153 58.32 28.67 -33.84
N MET A 1154 57.00 28.87 -34.00
CA MET A 1154 56.00 27.98 -33.44
C MET A 1154 56.06 26.60 -34.13
N ALA A 1155 56.24 26.56 -35.45
CA ALA A 1155 56.46 25.32 -36.20
C ALA A 1155 57.72 24.56 -35.74
N VAL A 1156 58.78 25.29 -35.43
CA VAL A 1156 60.03 24.76 -34.84
C VAL A 1156 59.78 24.16 -33.45
N LEU A 1157 59.13 24.88 -32.52
CA LEU A 1157 58.77 24.34 -31.20
C LEU A 1157 57.78 23.17 -31.28
N ASN A 1158 56.89 23.21 -32.27
CA ASN A 1158 55.97 22.12 -32.56
C ASN A 1158 56.68 20.92 -33.19
N ARG A 1159 57.95 21.04 -33.58
CA ARG A 1159 58.76 20.01 -34.23
C ARG A 1159 58.12 19.49 -35.53
N SER A 1160 57.45 20.37 -36.27
CA SER A 1160 56.73 20.02 -37.50
C SER A 1160 57.57 20.33 -38.73
N ASN A 1161 58.15 19.28 -39.34
CA ASN A 1161 58.87 19.41 -40.61
C ASN A 1161 57.96 19.98 -41.72
N ALA A 1162 56.71 19.52 -41.78
CA ALA A 1162 55.75 19.94 -42.80
C ALA A 1162 55.42 21.43 -42.67
N GLN A 1163 55.09 21.91 -41.46
CA GLN A 1163 54.81 23.34 -41.24
C GLN A 1163 56.05 24.20 -41.52
N VAL A 1164 57.24 23.74 -41.14
CA VAL A 1164 58.48 24.45 -41.48
C VAL A 1164 58.64 24.54 -43.00
N ASP A 1165 58.43 23.45 -43.74
CA ASP A 1165 58.52 23.46 -45.20
C ASP A 1165 57.47 24.37 -45.82
N ASP A 1166 56.21 24.23 -45.44
CA ASP A 1166 55.09 25.04 -45.94
C ASP A 1166 55.33 26.54 -45.70
N ILE A 1167 55.71 26.91 -44.47
CA ILE A 1167 55.97 28.32 -44.12
C ILE A 1167 57.18 28.85 -44.87
N LEU A 1168 58.25 28.07 -45.03
CA LEU A 1168 59.44 28.50 -45.79
C LEU A 1168 59.17 28.59 -47.29
N HIS A 1169 58.24 27.79 -47.81
CA HIS A 1169 57.76 27.87 -49.18
C HIS A 1169 56.89 29.11 -49.42
N THR A 1170 55.94 29.40 -48.52
CA THR A 1170 55.03 30.53 -48.65
C THR A 1170 55.66 31.87 -48.25
N SER A 1171 56.52 31.87 -47.23
CA SER A 1171 57.18 33.07 -46.69
C SER A 1171 58.65 32.79 -46.34
N PRO A 1172 59.54 32.84 -47.33
CA PRO A 1172 60.98 32.67 -47.13
C PRO A 1172 61.62 33.57 -46.07
N VAL A 1173 61.11 34.79 -45.92
CA VAL A 1173 61.66 35.82 -45.00
C VAL A 1173 61.35 35.49 -43.53
N ALA A 1174 60.46 34.52 -43.27
CA ALA A 1174 60.14 34.09 -41.92
C ALA A 1174 61.37 33.61 -41.11
N VAL A 1175 62.46 33.17 -41.77
CA VAL A 1175 63.73 32.81 -41.09
C VAL A 1175 64.43 33.97 -40.41
N GLU A 1176 64.17 35.21 -40.87
CA GLU A 1176 64.80 36.43 -40.35
C GLU A 1176 63.97 37.10 -39.25
N LYS A 1177 62.73 36.64 -39.07
CA LYS A 1177 61.84 37.17 -38.05
C LYS A 1177 62.41 36.89 -36.66
N LYS A 1178 62.37 37.90 -35.80
CA LYS A 1178 62.73 37.78 -34.40
C LYS A 1178 61.48 37.71 -33.53
N ASP A 1179 61.50 36.84 -32.52
CA ASP A 1179 60.47 36.81 -31.47
C ASP A 1179 60.61 38.00 -30.50
N ALA A 1180 59.73 38.10 -29.51
CA ALA A 1180 59.73 39.17 -28.52
C ALA A 1180 61.02 39.25 -27.66
N LEU A 1181 61.86 38.22 -27.67
CA LEU A 1181 63.18 38.20 -27.01
C LEU A 1181 64.33 38.45 -27.99
N GLY A 1182 64.03 38.75 -29.26
CA GLY A 1182 65.03 38.98 -30.30
C GLY A 1182 65.58 37.70 -30.94
N ARG A 1183 64.95 36.54 -30.72
CA ARG A 1183 65.46 35.24 -31.18
C ARG A 1183 64.91 34.85 -32.55
N LEU A 1184 65.76 34.23 -33.37
CA LEU A 1184 65.40 33.65 -34.67
C LEU A 1184 64.84 32.23 -34.49
N PRO A 1185 64.10 31.68 -35.48
CA PRO A 1185 63.64 30.29 -35.46
C PRO A 1185 64.80 29.29 -35.28
N LEU A 1186 65.97 29.62 -35.83
CA LEU A 1186 67.19 28.84 -35.67
C LEU A 1186 67.63 28.72 -34.19
N HIS A 1187 67.47 29.78 -33.39
CA HIS A 1187 67.86 29.75 -31.98
C HIS A 1187 67.05 28.71 -31.20
N LEU A 1188 65.75 28.57 -31.51
CA LEU A 1188 64.91 27.53 -30.89
C LEU A 1188 65.25 26.14 -31.44
N ALA A 1189 65.60 26.03 -32.73
CA ALA A 1189 65.91 24.76 -33.38
C ALA A 1189 67.25 24.13 -32.92
N VAL A 1190 68.21 24.95 -32.49
CA VAL A 1190 69.54 24.49 -32.06
C VAL A 1190 69.56 24.00 -30.60
N VAL A 1191 68.59 24.44 -29.78
CA VAL A 1191 68.48 24.07 -28.36
C VAL A 1191 67.93 22.63 -28.17
N ASP A 1192 67.20 22.08 -29.14
CA ASP A 1192 66.58 20.76 -29.04
C ASP A 1192 67.53 19.64 -29.56
N LYS A 1193 68.11 18.85 -28.64
CA LYS A 1193 69.17 17.85 -28.91
C LYS A 1193 68.72 16.58 -29.64
N ARG A 1194 67.44 16.41 -30.00
CA ARG A 1194 66.92 15.14 -30.54
C ARG A 1194 67.17 15.00 -32.06
N LEU A 1195 67.54 13.78 -32.50
CA LEU A 1195 67.97 13.41 -33.86
C LEU A 1195 67.10 13.91 -35.05
N HIS A 1196 65.82 14.21 -34.86
CA HIS A 1196 64.95 14.77 -35.91
C HIS A 1196 65.24 16.23 -36.27
N HIS A 1197 65.94 16.96 -35.41
CA HIS A 1197 66.25 18.37 -35.62
C HIS A 1197 67.42 18.62 -36.57
N ARG A 1198 68.31 17.65 -36.84
CA ARG A 1198 69.37 17.84 -37.86
C ARG A 1198 68.78 18.21 -39.23
N THR A 1199 67.58 17.72 -39.54
CA THR A 1199 66.82 18.06 -40.76
C THR A 1199 66.21 19.46 -40.71
N VAL A 1200 65.49 19.85 -39.64
CA VAL A 1200 64.89 21.20 -39.51
C VAL A 1200 65.97 22.27 -39.40
N THR A 1201 66.93 22.08 -38.50
CA THR A 1201 68.08 22.98 -38.30
C THR A 1201 68.89 23.10 -39.58
N GLY A 1202 69.14 21.99 -40.29
CA GLY A 1202 69.78 22.01 -41.60
C GLY A 1202 68.99 22.77 -42.68
N LYS A 1203 67.66 22.64 -42.70
CA LYS A 1203 66.77 23.40 -43.60
C LYS A 1203 66.82 24.91 -43.31
N LEU A 1204 66.73 25.30 -42.04
CA LEU A 1204 66.83 26.69 -41.60
C LEU A 1204 68.19 27.28 -41.96
N ILE A 1205 69.29 26.56 -41.70
CA ILE A 1205 70.66 26.99 -42.05
C ILE A 1205 70.81 27.15 -43.57
N ARG A 1206 70.35 26.16 -44.37
CA ARG A 1206 70.38 26.27 -45.84
C ARG A 1206 69.62 27.48 -46.35
N ARG A 1207 68.47 27.80 -45.75
CA ARG A 1207 67.67 28.95 -46.15
C ARG A 1207 68.30 30.28 -45.73
N ILE A 1208 68.84 30.37 -44.52
CA ILE A 1208 69.61 31.53 -44.03
C ILE A 1208 70.84 31.80 -44.93
N ASN A 1209 71.50 30.74 -45.41
CA ASN A 1209 72.60 30.84 -46.38
C ASN A 1209 72.17 31.30 -47.78
N GLN A 1210 70.86 31.37 -48.06
CA GLN A 1210 70.30 31.87 -49.32
C GLN A 1210 69.77 33.31 -49.20
N CYS A 1211 69.63 33.86 -47.98
CA CYS A 1211 69.18 35.25 -47.76
C CYS A 1211 70.28 36.27 -48.07
N GLU A 1212 69.95 37.41 -48.69
CA GLU A 1212 70.90 38.48 -49.05
C GLU A 1212 71.23 39.36 -47.83
N GLY A 1213 72.42 39.15 -47.24
CA GLY A 1213 72.89 39.97 -46.11
C GLY A 1213 74.07 39.34 -45.37
N TRP A 1214 75.30 39.78 -45.65
CA TRP A 1214 76.52 39.20 -45.05
C TRP A 1214 76.58 39.40 -43.53
N ALA A 1215 76.08 40.54 -43.02
CA ALA A 1215 76.00 40.83 -41.58
C ALA A 1215 75.02 39.89 -40.85
N PHE A 1216 73.87 39.58 -41.44
CA PHE A 1216 72.88 38.65 -40.86
C PHE A 1216 73.42 37.21 -40.79
N ARG A 1217 74.13 36.76 -41.84
CA ARG A 1217 74.79 35.46 -41.85
C ARG A 1217 75.90 35.37 -40.79
N LEU A 1218 76.70 36.42 -40.64
CA LEU A 1218 77.76 36.48 -39.63
C LEU A 1218 77.17 36.44 -38.20
N GLU A 1219 76.08 37.16 -37.95
CA GLU A 1219 75.33 37.16 -36.68
C GLU A 1219 74.83 35.74 -36.33
N CYS A 1220 74.20 35.05 -37.29
CA CYS A 1220 73.71 33.68 -37.12
C CYS A 1220 74.85 32.69 -36.81
N ILE A 1221 75.98 32.80 -37.49
CA ILE A 1221 77.17 31.95 -37.29
C ILE A 1221 77.84 32.24 -35.93
N ARG A 1222 78.02 33.52 -35.58
CA ARG A 1222 78.60 33.93 -34.28
C ARG A 1222 77.78 33.37 -33.11
N LEU A 1223 76.46 33.39 -33.24
CA LEU A 1223 75.53 32.93 -32.21
C LEU A 1223 75.47 31.40 -32.09
N CYS A 1224 75.53 30.65 -33.21
CA CYS A 1224 75.65 29.19 -33.17
C CYS A 1224 76.96 28.75 -32.49
N VAL A 1225 78.07 29.44 -32.77
CA VAL A 1225 79.39 29.15 -32.17
C VAL A 1225 79.43 29.50 -30.68
N CYS A 1226 78.83 30.61 -30.24
CA CYS A 1226 78.71 30.96 -28.82
C CYS A 1226 77.86 29.96 -28.05
N PHE A 1227 76.75 29.48 -28.63
CA PHE A 1227 75.88 28.47 -28.00
C PHE A 1227 76.59 27.11 -27.88
N TRP A 1228 77.34 26.68 -28.90
CA TRP A 1228 78.03 25.39 -28.90
C TRP A 1228 79.32 25.36 -28.06
N LYS A 1229 80.01 26.50 -27.91
CA LYS A 1229 81.13 26.63 -26.95
C LYS A 1229 80.71 26.38 -25.49
N ASN A 1230 79.47 26.70 -25.11
CA ASN A 1230 78.97 26.48 -23.75
C ASN A 1230 78.48 25.03 -23.49
N GLN A 1231 78.32 24.20 -24.54
CA GLN A 1231 77.78 22.84 -24.46
C GLN A 1231 78.85 21.72 -24.52
N ASN A 1232 80.12 22.05 -24.80
CA ASN A 1232 81.25 21.10 -24.91
C ASN A 1232 81.04 19.96 -25.92
N ASP A 1233 80.25 20.16 -26.97
CA ASP A 1233 80.09 19.18 -28.04
C ASP A 1233 81.11 19.46 -29.18
N SER A 1234 82.30 18.84 -29.07
CA SER A 1234 83.44 19.11 -29.97
C SER A 1234 83.18 18.72 -31.43
N HIS A 1235 82.22 17.83 -31.67
CA HIS A 1235 81.91 17.36 -33.02
C HIS A 1235 80.95 18.31 -33.75
N ALA A 1236 80.03 18.87 -32.99
CA ALA A 1236 79.10 19.90 -33.42
C ALA A 1236 79.90 21.15 -33.84
N VAL A 1237 80.71 21.73 -32.94
CA VAL A 1237 81.48 22.98 -33.19
C VAL A 1237 82.37 22.95 -34.45
N LYS A 1238 82.77 21.76 -34.92
CA LYS A 1238 83.60 21.56 -36.13
C LYS A 1238 82.82 21.49 -37.44
N THR A 1239 81.51 21.26 -37.41
CA THR A 1239 80.64 21.12 -38.60
C THR A 1239 79.93 22.44 -38.88
#